data_AF-A0A1Y2IKP0-F1
#
_entry.id   AF-A0A1Y2IKP0-F1
#
_cell.length_a   1.000
_cell.length_b   1.000
_cell.length_c   1.000
_cell.angle_alpha   90.00
_cell.angle_beta   90.00
_cell.angle_gamma   90.00
#
_symmetry.space_group_name_H-M   'P 1'
#
loop_
_entity.id
_entity.type
_entity.pdbx_description
1 polymer ?
#
loop_
_entity_poly.entity_id
_entity_poly.type
_entity_poly.pdbx_seq_one_letter_code
_entity_poly.pdbx_strand_id
1 'polypeptide(L)'
;MQLTRDLEEAVASGKSNEEILKILERVRDEVVYTYAFSQTQGFQALQFATSTCTAHPTRANDDRFKAVYMQISAARYTQTRDDDIRQTEALWWNTEPVPDEGEHIALEFRDVTADHKTWTVSEAWPPEIVEGSTLEAFERVAQRFRVRANQKHRHPYLPSLHFDAVLKGGRVPFSNLSERPVADILSDLEEERVVPFVRNDEDNHDVHSRSPARYFDLWERTLPEWCRTPDHWVEPSPPPGFIEDGKSPRSLREQYYVKVPTLHFAGKGRHIIPAAKKPDIISRSLFIPVQNFSVDKVSFYPLEREHDLVPHSAHLIPGKITLEAARALLGRVVQSSTEPRPDPDAARGAKRRKINKYASQFLGYAWGLETEDGRPAWLHCVHYANRGGNEYVLDLSGLKRTYADWRSPVDIRTQPCAWVGAAVLPADLRSSKAASGSGAGQVGAERSAEVPTKDGVMSYDAWCARTEKWIRALNKKRNIPLVEVGTDGTFVGGDLGTSKGEADQFEAEISGAKPGIWQMSLERTPHEDTGDGEEVDEDSKTIRFVWTAQGTLDYDALPRRASVRPLPTDLDAQWEVVGSFSVDSGMICLFSKYALDAILATGTDREAMLEAFIDDDEGRKIFVPGGIVVSGNDGGYDIKGRRDADGSIVELKLRL
;
A
#
# COMPACT_ATOMS: atom_id res chain seq x y z
N MET A 1 33.55 21.77 15.46
CA MET A 1 34.28 21.47 16.72
C MET A 1 34.20 22.62 17.72
N GLN A 2 34.62 23.85 17.40
CA GLN A 2 34.52 24.97 18.36
C GLN A 2 33.07 25.25 18.78
N LEU A 3 32.14 25.43 17.82
CA LEU A 3 30.72 25.66 18.13
C LEU A 3 30.06 24.52 18.93
N THR A 4 30.51 23.27 18.72
CA THR A 4 30.07 22.12 19.52
C THR A 4 30.47 22.29 20.99
N ARG A 5 31.75 22.64 21.23
CA ARG A 5 32.26 22.88 22.58
C ARG A 5 31.61 24.10 23.23
N ASP A 6 31.46 25.19 22.48
CA ASP A 6 30.78 26.41 22.96
C ASP A 6 29.37 26.08 23.44
N LEU A 7 28.64 25.24 22.69
CA LEU A 7 27.28 24.82 23.04
C LEU A 7 27.26 23.89 24.25
N GLU A 8 28.11 22.86 24.29
CA GLU A 8 28.22 21.93 25.42
C GLU A 8 28.62 22.65 26.72
N GLU A 9 29.60 23.55 26.65
CA GLU A 9 30.05 24.37 27.78
C GLU A 9 28.95 25.32 28.24
N ALA A 10 28.24 25.98 27.31
CA ALA A 10 27.14 26.87 27.67
C ALA A 10 26.00 26.11 28.38
N VAL A 11 25.73 24.87 27.98
CA VAL A 11 24.75 24.02 28.67
C VAL A 11 25.28 23.59 30.05
N ALA A 12 26.51 23.09 30.13
CA ALA A 12 27.10 22.57 31.37
C ALA A 12 27.31 23.66 32.45
N SER A 13 27.66 24.87 32.04
CA SER A 13 27.87 26.02 32.94
C SER A 13 26.58 26.76 33.31
N GLY A 14 25.43 26.32 32.81
CA GLY A 14 24.13 26.93 33.12
C GLY A 14 23.97 28.35 32.57
N LYS A 15 24.56 28.65 31.39
CA LYS A 15 24.39 29.95 30.73
C LYS A 15 22.92 30.26 30.46
N SER A 16 22.63 31.56 30.32
CA SER A 16 21.28 32.02 30.05
C SER A 16 20.75 31.48 28.71
N ASN A 17 19.44 31.32 28.62
CA ASN A 17 18.79 30.87 27.39
C ASN A 17 19.11 31.78 26.19
N GLU A 18 19.27 33.09 26.39
CA GLU A 18 19.67 34.03 25.33
C GLU A 18 21.09 33.78 24.81
N GLU A 19 22.04 33.47 25.68
CA GLU A 19 23.41 33.16 25.24
C GLU A 19 23.46 31.88 24.43
N ILE A 20 22.66 30.89 24.82
CA ILE A 20 22.58 29.61 24.12
C ILE A 20 21.88 29.77 22.77
N LEU A 21 20.82 30.57 22.69
CA LEU A 21 20.17 30.92 21.42
C LEU A 21 21.15 31.58 20.46
N LYS A 22 22.00 32.50 20.93
CA LYS A 22 23.06 33.11 20.08
C LYS A 22 24.04 32.06 19.54
N ILE A 23 24.41 31.05 20.33
CA ILE A 23 25.28 29.96 19.85
C ILE A 23 24.54 29.13 18.80
N LEU A 24 23.26 28.82 18.99
CA LEU A 24 22.45 28.11 18.00
C LEU A 24 22.27 28.91 16.71
N GLU A 25 22.07 30.23 16.79
CA GLU A 25 22.02 31.13 15.63
C GLU A 25 23.36 31.13 14.88
N ARG A 26 24.49 31.14 15.59
CA ARG A 26 25.81 30.95 14.96
C ARG A 26 25.95 29.59 14.29
N VAL A 27 25.43 28.51 14.90
CA VAL A 27 25.39 27.18 14.27
C VAL A 27 24.55 27.18 12.99
N ARG A 28 23.47 27.96 12.93
CA ARG A 28 22.66 28.14 11.73
C ARG A 28 23.42 28.92 10.65
N ASP A 29 24.09 30.01 11.03
CA ASP A 29 24.63 31.00 10.09
C ASP A 29 26.06 30.70 9.63
N GLU A 30 26.90 30.12 10.48
CA GLU A 30 28.33 29.90 10.22
C GLU A 30 28.64 28.50 9.66
N VAL A 31 27.74 27.52 9.85
CA VAL A 31 28.00 26.13 9.45
C VAL A 31 27.47 25.87 8.04
N VAL A 32 28.37 25.45 7.15
CA VAL A 32 28.03 24.93 5.82
C VAL A 32 27.94 23.40 5.91
N TYR A 33 26.74 22.86 5.72
CA TYR A 33 26.48 21.43 5.87
C TYR A 33 26.72 20.66 4.56
N THR A 34 27.98 20.38 4.24
CA THR A 34 28.37 19.54 3.09
C THR A 34 28.15 18.05 3.36
N TYR A 35 28.02 17.24 2.31
CA TYR A 35 27.96 15.78 2.43
C TYR A 35 29.23 15.23 3.08
N ALA A 36 30.40 15.71 2.67
CA ALA A 36 31.68 15.32 3.26
C ALA A 36 31.71 15.62 4.77
N PHE A 37 31.21 16.79 5.20
CA PHE A 37 31.12 17.12 6.62
C PHE A 37 30.17 16.18 7.37
N SER A 38 29.05 15.80 6.78
CA SER A 38 28.07 14.86 7.37
C SER A 38 28.66 13.49 7.73
N GLN A 39 29.75 13.09 7.06
CA GLN A 39 30.46 11.83 7.30
C GLN A 39 31.51 11.92 8.44
N THR A 40 31.66 13.08 9.08
CA THR A 40 32.67 13.30 10.13
C THR A 40 32.12 13.15 11.54
N GLN A 41 32.98 12.77 12.50
CA GLN A 41 32.64 12.78 13.93
C GLN A 41 32.24 14.17 14.44
N GLY A 42 32.84 15.23 13.88
CA GLY A 42 32.51 16.61 14.26
C GLY A 42 31.07 17.00 13.94
N PHE A 43 30.52 16.49 12.84
CA PHE A 43 29.10 16.67 12.49
C PHE A 43 28.19 15.93 13.47
N GLN A 44 28.49 14.66 13.77
CA GLN A 44 27.70 13.87 14.72
C GLN A 44 27.68 14.51 16.10
N ALA A 45 28.84 15.00 16.57
CA ALA A 45 28.95 15.71 17.85
C ALA A 45 28.14 17.02 17.85
N LEU A 46 28.21 17.82 16.77
CA LEU A 46 27.41 19.03 16.63
C LEU A 46 25.91 18.71 16.64
N GLN A 47 25.47 17.73 15.86
CA GLN A 47 24.07 17.30 15.82
C GLN A 47 23.57 16.86 17.19
N PHE A 48 24.37 16.06 17.90
CA PHE A 48 24.03 15.59 19.24
C PHE A 48 23.93 16.75 20.23
N ALA A 49 24.89 17.67 20.21
CA ALA A 49 24.89 18.85 21.08
C ALA A 49 23.68 19.76 20.80
N THR A 50 23.36 20.04 19.53
CA THR A 50 22.17 20.84 19.16
C THR A 50 20.88 20.17 19.64
N SER A 51 20.73 18.86 19.42
CA SER A 51 19.51 18.13 19.79
C SER A 51 19.34 18.01 21.30
N THR A 52 20.43 17.72 22.03
CA THR A 52 20.41 17.64 23.51
C THR A 52 20.11 19.00 24.13
N CYS A 53 20.67 20.07 23.57
CA CYS A 53 20.45 21.42 24.06
C CYS A 53 18.98 21.85 23.96
N THR A 54 18.31 21.53 22.85
CA THR A 54 16.92 21.92 22.58
C THR A 54 15.90 21.00 23.27
N ALA A 55 16.26 19.74 23.52
CA ALA A 55 15.44 18.77 24.25
C ALA A 55 15.47 18.97 25.78
N HIS A 56 16.34 19.84 26.31
CA HIS A 56 16.45 20.05 27.76
C HIS A 56 15.12 20.57 28.36
N PRO A 57 14.63 20.05 29.51
CA PRO A 57 13.30 20.37 30.05
C PRO A 57 13.03 21.87 30.24
N THR A 58 14.06 22.66 30.56
CA THR A 58 13.94 24.12 30.75
C THR A 58 13.81 24.91 29.43
N ARG A 59 13.93 24.24 28.28
CA ARG A 59 13.94 24.84 26.94
C ARG A 59 13.02 24.14 25.95
N ALA A 60 12.61 22.90 26.23
CA ALA A 60 11.78 22.08 25.36
C ALA A 60 10.42 22.72 25.01
N ASN A 61 9.94 23.67 25.82
CA ASN A 61 8.71 24.42 25.58
C ASN A 61 8.93 25.85 25.07
N ASP A 62 10.17 26.27 24.83
CA ASP A 62 10.49 27.60 24.29
C ASP A 62 10.41 27.60 22.74
N ASP A 63 9.46 28.37 22.21
CA ASP A 63 9.19 28.45 20.77
C ASP A 63 10.38 29.01 19.98
N ARG A 64 11.23 29.85 20.57
CA ARG A 64 12.43 30.37 19.89
C ARG A 64 13.46 29.28 19.69
N PHE A 65 13.68 28.44 20.70
CA PHE A 65 14.57 27.28 20.57
C PHE A 65 14.06 26.31 19.52
N LYS A 66 12.75 26.01 19.53
CA LYS A 66 12.12 25.17 18.50
C LYS A 66 12.29 25.75 17.10
N ALA A 67 12.06 27.05 16.93
CA ALA A 67 12.18 27.72 15.64
C ALA A 67 13.62 27.68 15.11
N VAL A 68 14.61 28.01 15.93
CA VAL A 68 16.03 27.98 15.52
C VAL A 68 16.48 26.54 15.24
N TYR A 69 16.11 25.57 16.07
CA TYR A 69 16.35 24.15 15.80
C TYR A 69 15.71 23.69 14.50
N MET A 70 14.48 24.17 14.24
CA MET A 70 13.74 24.17 12.98
C MET A 70 14.64 24.46 11.78
N GLN A 71 15.15 25.68 11.80
CA GLN A 71 15.98 26.24 10.75
C GLN A 71 17.30 25.50 10.59
N ILE A 72 17.98 25.14 11.69
CA ILE A 72 19.21 24.34 11.66
C ILE A 72 18.94 22.98 11.03
N SER A 73 17.88 22.29 11.44
CA SER A 73 17.54 20.96 10.94
C SER A 73 17.18 20.99 9.46
N ALA A 74 16.42 22.00 9.02
CA ALA A 74 16.07 22.21 7.62
C ALA A 74 17.29 22.55 6.77
N ALA A 75 18.13 23.52 7.21
CA ALA A 75 19.35 23.90 6.52
C ALA A 75 20.31 22.70 6.38
N ARG A 76 20.52 21.96 7.48
CA ARG A 76 21.32 20.73 7.49
C ARG A 76 20.82 19.72 6.47
N TYR A 77 19.53 19.37 6.52
CA TYR A 77 18.96 18.39 5.60
C TYR A 77 19.10 18.82 4.14
N THR A 78 18.67 20.04 3.82
CA THR A 78 18.68 20.58 2.46
C THR A 78 20.10 20.73 1.91
N GLN A 79 21.01 21.37 2.64
CA GLN A 79 22.38 21.60 2.15
C GLN A 79 23.15 20.28 1.99
N THR A 80 23.03 19.34 2.93
CA THR A 80 23.71 18.04 2.82
C THR A 80 23.15 17.22 1.67
N ARG A 81 21.82 17.23 1.48
CA ARG A 81 21.17 16.61 0.32
C ARG A 81 21.67 17.21 -0.99
N ASP A 82 21.62 18.53 -1.12
CA ASP A 82 21.94 19.22 -2.36
C ASP A 82 23.42 19.07 -2.72
N ASP A 83 24.31 19.06 -1.71
CA ASP A 83 25.74 18.80 -1.90
C ASP A 83 26.02 17.35 -2.32
N ASP A 84 25.34 16.36 -1.72
CA ASP A 84 25.47 14.94 -2.10
C ASP A 84 25.01 14.70 -3.54
N ILE A 85 23.86 15.27 -3.92
CA ILE A 85 23.33 15.20 -5.29
C ILE A 85 24.35 15.82 -6.26
N ARG A 86 24.83 17.03 -5.97
CA ARG A 86 25.81 17.72 -6.82
C ARG A 86 27.09 16.91 -7.01
N GLN A 87 27.64 16.32 -5.95
CA GLN A 87 28.85 15.49 -6.03
C GLN A 87 28.60 14.20 -6.82
N THR A 88 27.45 13.56 -6.60
CA THR A 88 27.06 12.33 -7.28
C THR A 88 26.82 12.57 -8.77
N GLU A 89 26.10 13.63 -9.14
CA GLU A 89 25.86 14.00 -10.53
C GLU A 89 27.14 14.42 -11.24
N ALA A 90 28.07 15.11 -10.56
CA ALA A 90 29.38 15.42 -11.12
C ALA A 90 30.18 14.14 -11.45
N LEU A 91 30.14 13.13 -10.56
CA LEU A 91 30.77 11.83 -10.82
C LEU A 91 30.13 11.11 -12.01
N TRP A 92 28.80 11.17 -12.12
CA TRP A 92 28.06 10.35 -13.11
C TRP A 92 28.00 10.98 -14.50
N TRP A 93 27.90 12.30 -14.56
CA TRP A 93 27.48 13.00 -15.79
C TRP A 93 28.47 14.04 -16.28
N ASN A 94 29.45 14.46 -15.47
CA ASN A 94 30.44 15.42 -15.91
C ASN A 94 31.44 14.76 -16.87
N THR A 95 31.80 15.49 -17.93
CA THR A 95 32.80 15.11 -18.91
C THR A 95 33.74 16.28 -19.16
N GLU A 96 35.04 16.03 -19.12
CA GLU A 96 36.05 17.01 -19.52
C GLU A 96 36.23 17.03 -21.05
N PRO A 97 36.57 18.18 -21.66
CA PRO A 97 36.90 18.26 -23.08
C PRO A 97 38.16 17.44 -23.40
N VAL A 98 38.32 17.08 -24.68
CA VAL A 98 39.55 16.42 -25.15
C VAL A 98 40.70 17.43 -25.04
N PRO A 99 41.84 17.09 -24.40
CA PRO A 99 43.00 17.97 -24.35
C PRO A 99 43.58 18.26 -25.73
N ASP A 100 44.11 19.47 -25.94
CA ASP A 100 44.78 19.86 -27.19
C ASP A 100 46.16 19.21 -27.38
N GLU A 101 46.73 18.63 -26.32
CA GLU A 101 48.02 17.94 -26.33
C GLU A 101 47.86 16.47 -26.76
N GLY A 102 48.74 16.00 -27.64
CA GLY A 102 48.77 14.60 -28.12
C GLY A 102 48.09 14.39 -29.47
N GLU A 103 48.07 13.14 -29.96
CA GLU A 103 47.33 12.79 -31.17
C GLU A 103 45.84 12.63 -30.82
N HIS A 104 44.98 13.39 -31.51
CA HIS A 104 43.54 13.21 -31.42
C HIS A 104 43.11 11.92 -32.12
N ILE A 105 42.39 11.07 -31.39
CA ILE A 105 41.93 9.76 -31.87
C ILE A 105 40.45 9.57 -31.57
N ALA A 106 39.83 8.66 -32.31
CA ALA A 106 38.51 8.14 -32.02
C ALA A 106 38.65 6.69 -31.53
N LEU A 107 38.15 6.40 -30.33
CA LEU A 107 38.08 5.06 -29.77
C LEU A 107 36.67 4.51 -29.92
N GLU A 108 36.55 3.30 -30.48
CA GLU A 108 35.30 2.54 -30.54
C GLU A 108 35.20 1.64 -29.30
N PHE A 109 34.17 1.84 -28.48
CA PHE A 109 33.85 0.95 -27.37
C PHE A 109 32.84 -0.10 -27.84
N ARG A 110 33.22 -1.38 -27.80
CA ARG A 110 32.40 -2.49 -28.30
C ARG A 110 31.93 -3.39 -27.15
N ASP A 111 30.63 -3.57 -27.01
CA ASP A 111 30.05 -4.43 -25.97
C ASP A 111 30.28 -5.90 -26.29
N VAL A 112 31.06 -6.59 -25.45
CA VAL A 112 31.29 -8.05 -25.51
C VAL A 112 30.73 -8.76 -24.28
N THR A 113 29.79 -8.12 -23.55
CA THR A 113 29.26 -8.66 -22.29
C THR A 113 28.69 -10.07 -22.44
N ALA A 114 27.99 -10.35 -23.54
CA ALA A 114 27.38 -11.66 -23.78
C ALA A 114 28.41 -12.81 -23.83
N ASP A 115 29.62 -12.55 -24.33
CA ASP A 115 30.68 -13.55 -24.46
C ASP A 115 31.39 -13.86 -23.13
N HIS A 116 31.24 -12.98 -22.14
CA HIS A 116 31.97 -13.03 -20.87
C HIS A 116 31.09 -13.33 -19.65
N LYS A 117 29.75 -13.36 -19.78
CA LYS A 117 28.85 -13.71 -18.69
C LYS A 117 28.44 -15.19 -18.77
N THR A 118 28.22 -15.80 -17.60
CA THR A 118 27.81 -17.22 -17.50
C THR A 118 26.30 -17.42 -17.65
N TRP A 119 25.55 -16.33 -17.81
CA TRP A 119 24.11 -16.27 -18.02
C TRP A 119 23.79 -15.55 -19.33
N THR A 120 22.57 -15.76 -19.81
CA THR A 120 22.10 -15.14 -21.06
C THR A 120 22.00 -13.63 -20.90
N VAL A 121 22.63 -12.87 -21.80
CA VAL A 121 22.54 -11.40 -21.85
C VAL A 121 21.61 -11.03 -22.99
N SER A 122 20.40 -10.55 -22.67
CA SER A 122 19.37 -10.20 -23.66
C SER A 122 19.58 -8.84 -24.35
N GLU A 123 20.42 -7.99 -23.75
CA GLU A 123 20.68 -6.63 -24.20
C GLU A 123 22.10 -6.54 -24.76
N ALA A 124 22.25 -6.10 -26.01
CA ALA A 124 23.55 -5.78 -26.61
C ALA A 124 23.61 -4.29 -26.92
N TRP A 125 24.64 -3.60 -26.44
CA TRP A 125 24.84 -2.19 -26.77
C TRP A 125 25.56 -2.03 -28.11
N PRO A 126 25.07 -1.18 -29.02
CA PRO A 126 25.79 -0.86 -30.24
C PRO A 126 27.14 -0.21 -29.91
N PRO A 127 28.14 -0.30 -30.79
CA PRO A 127 29.43 0.34 -30.55
C PRO A 127 29.29 1.85 -30.36
N GLU A 128 30.03 2.39 -29.40
CA GLU A 128 30.04 3.82 -29.08
C GLU A 128 31.41 4.41 -29.42
N ILE A 129 31.42 5.42 -30.28
CA ILE A 129 32.67 6.11 -30.65
C ILE A 129 32.81 7.36 -29.78
N VAL A 130 33.96 7.51 -29.15
CA VAL A 130 34.32 8.70 -28.37
C VAL A 130 35.67 9.25 -28.79
N GLU A 131 35.76 10.57 -28.76
CA GLU A 131 37.00 11.28 -29.04
C GLU A 131 37.90 11.30 -27.79
N GLY A 132 39.20 11.23 -28.03
CA GLY A 132 40.22 11.40 -27.02
C GLY A 132 41.58 11.77 -27.59
N SER A 133 42.57 11.85 -26.72
CA SER A 133 43.97 12.08 -27.01
C SER A 133 44.81 10.90 -26.51
N THR A 134 45.86 10.53 -27.25
CA THR A 134 46.79 9.48 -26.83
C THR A 134 47.48 9.76 -25.49
N LEU A 135 47.62 11.02 -25.09
CA LEU A 135 48.30 11.41 -23.85
C LEU A 135 47.37 11.60 -22.65
N GLU A 136 46.06 11.65 -22.86
CA GLU A 136 45.13 11.83 -21.74
C GLU A 136 44.97 10.54 -20.93
N ALA A 137 44.58 10.69 -19.66
CA ALA A 137 44.26 9.58 -18.78
C ALA A 137 43.00 8.83 -19.28
N PHE A 138 43.04 7.50 -19.29
CA PHE A 138 41.94 6.67 -19.81
C PHE A 138 40.61 6.92 -19.09
N GLU A 139 40.63 7.28 -17.79
CA GLU A 139 39.41 7.62 -17.05
C GLU A 139 38.59 8.73 -17.74
N ARG A 140 39.24 9.72 -18.34
CA ARG A 140 38.55 10.84 -19.02
C ARG A 140 37.81 10.36 -20.27
N VAL A 141 38.46 9.52 -21.09
CA VAL A 141 37.83 8.94 -22.28
C VAL A 141 36.73 7.96 -21.89
N ALA A 142 36.99 7.12 -20.88
CA ALA A 142 36.03 6.18 -20.33
C ALA A 142 34.81 6.90 -19.75
N GLN A 143 34.98 8.05 -19.09
CA GLN A 143 33.88 8.87 -18.59
C GLN A 143 33.03 9.43 -19.73
N ARG A 144 33.64 9.93 -20.80
CA ARG A 144 32.89 10.35 -22.01
C ARG A 144 32.08 9.20 -22.61
N PHE A 145 32.66 8.00 -22.67
CA PHE A 145 31.95 6.79 -23.10
C PHE A 145 30.78 6.47 -22.16
N ARG A 146 31.02 6.40 -20.85
CA ARG A 146 30.00 6.10 -19.83
C ARG A 146 28.81 7.04 -19.95
N VAL A 147 29.06 8.35 -20.05
CA VAL A 147 27.98 9.35 -20.17
C VAL A 147 27.17 9.13 -21.44
N ARG A 148 27.81 8.99 -22.60
CA ARG A 148 27.11 8.75 -23.88
C ARG A 148 26.31 7.45 -23.87
N ALA A 149 26.89 6.36 -23.38
CA ALA A 149 26.24 5.06 -23.33
C ALA A 149 25.06 5.07 -22.34
N ASN A 150 25.23 5.64 -21.14
CA ASN A 150 24.17 5.72 -20.14
C ASN A 150 23.00 6.60 -20.60
N GLN A 151 23.24 7.72 -21.28
CA GLN A 151 22.17 8.55 -21.85
C GLN A 151 21.27 7.79 -22.83
N LYS A 152 21.83 6.77 -23.51
CA LYS A 152 21.10 5.93 -24.49
C LYS A 152 20.43 4.72 -23.84
N HIS A 153 21.06 4.12 -22.85
CA HIS A 153 20.74 2.76 -22.41
C HIS A 153 20.36 2.63 -20.94
N ARG A 154 20.48 3.67 -20.13
CA ARG A 154 20.21 3.60 -18.69
C ARG A 154 19.35 4.76 -18.21
N HIS A 155 18.71 4.52 -17.06
CA HIS A 155 17.95 5.57 -16.39
C HIS A 155 18.90 6.57 -15.72
N PRO A 156 18.66 7.90 -15.76
CA PRO A 156 19.54 8.92 -15.16
C PRO A 156 19.77 8.76 -13.65
N TYR A 157 18.85 8.10 -12.95
CA TYR A 157 19.02 7.80 -11.52
C TYR A 157 19.80 6.51 -11.24
N LEU A 158 20.01 5.66 -12.24
CA LEU A 158 20.62 4.33 -12.09
C LEU A 158 21.53 4.04 -13.31
N PRO A 159 22.61 4.83 -13.51
CA PRO A 159 23.57 4.57 -14.58
C PRO A 159 24.41 3.31 -14.30
N SER A 160 24.94 2.71 -15.37
CA SER A 160 26.00 1.71 -15.27
C SER A 160 27.34 2.42 -15.08
N LEU A 161 28.08 2.08 -14.02
CA LEU A 161 29.39 2.69 -13.71
C LEU A 161 30.55 1.69 -13.77
N HIS A 162 30.27 0.41 -13.55
CA HIS A 162 31.28 -0.65 -13.52
C HIS A 162 31.42 -1.31 -14.89
N PHE A 163 32.60 -1.16 -15.48
CA PHE A 163 32.98 -1.72 -16.77
C PHE A 163 34.41 -2.25 -16.70
N ASP A 164 34.66 -3.33 -17.41
CA ASP A 164 36.01 -3.86 -17.61
C ASP A 164 36.37 -3.81 -19.08
N ALA A 165 37.62 -3.46 -19.37
CA ALA A 165 38.19 -3.60 -20.70
C ALA A 165 38.70 -5.03 -20.90
N VAL A 166 38.57 -5.55 -22.11
CA VAL A 166 39.22 -6.80 -22.53
C VAL A 166 40.49 -6.44 -23.28
N LEU A 167 41.64 -6.69 -22.64
CA LEU A 167 42.97 -6.43 -23.18
C LEU A 167 43.66 -7.77 -23.52
N LYS A 168 44.81 -7.73 -24.21
CA LYS A 168 45.66 -8.92 -24.49
C LYS A 168 46.00 -9.73 -23.23
N GLY A 169 46.16 -9.04 -22.09
CA GLY A 169 46.45 -9.65 -20.78
C GLY A 169 45.21 -10.20 -20.06
N GLY A 170 44.02 -10.07 -20.64
CA GLY A 170 42.75 -10.45 -20.06
C GLY A 170 41.89 -9.26 -19.66
N ARG A 171 40.92 -9.54 -18.79
CA ARG A 171 39.88 -8.60 -18.38
C ARG A 171 40.37 -7.71 -17.24
N VAL A 172 40.27 -6.38 -17.40
CA VAL A 172 40.77 -5.40 -16.42
C VAL A 172 39.71 -4.32 -16.15
N PRO A 173 39.35 -4.04 -14.88
CA PRO A 173 38.41 -2.96 -14.55
C PRO A 173 38.90 -1.59 -14.98
N PHE A 174 37.97 -0.76 -15.46
CA PHE A 174 38.30 0.63 -15.86
C PHE A 174 38.94 1.43 -14.72
N SER A 175 38.56 1.15 -13.45
CA SER A 175 39.17 1.78 -12.28
C SER A 175 40.66 1.49 -12.14
N ASN A 176 41.13 0.35 -12.63
CA ASN A 176 42.55 -0.03 -12.60
C ASN A 176 43.32 0.55 -13.79
N LEU A 177 42.61 1.14 -14.76
CA LEU A 177 43.17 1.78 -15.93
C LEU A 177 43.13 3.31 -15.83
N SER A 178 42.54 3.87 -14.77
CA SER A 178 42.14 5.28 -14.69
C SER A 178 43.27 6.26 -15.02
N GLU A 179 44.41 6.11 -14.36
CA GLU A 179 45.58 6.98 -14.49
C GLU A 179 46.46 6.65 -15.70
N ARG A 180 46.23 5.50 -16.36
CA ARG A 180 47.05 5.08 -17.52
C ARG A 180 46.75 5.99 -18.71
N PRO A 181 47.78 6.46 -19.45
CA PRO A 181 47.58 7.12 -20.73
C PRO A 181 46.86 6.23 -21.73
N VAL A 182 46.04 6.83 -22.59
CA VAL A 182 45.33 6.12 -23.67
C VAL A 182 46.30 5.38 -24.59
N ALA A 183 47.48 5.93 -24.89
CA ALA A 183 48.52 5.27 -25.67
C ALA A 183 48.92 3.90 -25.10
N ASP A 184 49.01 3.78 -23.77
CA ASP A 184 49.36 2.52 -23.12
C ASP A 184 48.24 1.49 -23.30
N ILE A 185 46.97 1.94 -23.18
CA ILE A 185 45.81 1.08 -23.40
C ILE A 185 45.80 0.57 -24.84
N LEU A 186 46.03 1.45 -25.83
CA LEU A 186 46.08 1.08 -27.24
C LEU A 186 47.08 -0.03 -27.54
N SER A 187 48.25 -0.01 -26.90
CA SER A 187 49.27 -1.06 -27.10
C SER A 187 48.83 -2.43 -26.56
N ASP A 188 47.94 -2.44 -25.56
CA ASP A 188 47.37 -3.64 -24.95
C ASP A 188 46.11 -4.18 -25.68
N LEU A 189 45.57 -3.46 -26.67
CA LEU A 189 44.39 -3.90 -27.44
C LEU A 189 44.74 -4.89 -28.55
N GLU A 190 43.84 -5.84 -28.83
CA GLU A 190 43.96 -6.77 -29.96
C GLU A 190 43.67 -6.09 -31.31
N GLU A 191 42.61 -5.28 -31.36
CA GLU A 191 42.21 -4.47 -32.51
C GLU A 191 42.63 -3.01 -32.29
N GLU A 192 43.15 -2.36 -33.34
CA GLU A 192 43.55 -0.96 -33.26
C GLU A 192 42.34 -0.06 -32.95
N ARG A 193 42.44 0.76 -31.89
CA ARG A 193 41.44 1.76 -31.47
C ARG A 193 40.06 1.20 -31.10
N VAL A 194 39.91 -0.11 -30.95
CA VAL A 194 38.67 -0.75 -30.48
C VAL A 194 38.90 -1.25 -29.05
N VAL A 195 38.11 -0.74 -28.10
CA VAL A 195 38.11 -1.17 -26.69
C VAL A 195 36.92 -2.10 -26.46
N PRO A 196 37.09 -3.43 -26.47
CA PRO A 196 36.02 -4.33 -26.09
C PRO A 196 35.78 -4.19 -24.58
N PHE A 197 34.51 -4.10 -24.17
CA PHE A 197 34.16 -3.95 -22.76
C PHE A 197 33.10 -4.95 -22.31
N VAL A 198 33.17 -5.27 -21.01
CA VAL A 198 32.17 -6.07 -20.29
C VAL A 198 31.50 -5.19 -19.25
N ARG A 199 30.16 -5.17 -19.26
CA ARG A 199 29.35 -4.47 -18.24
C ARG A 199 29.28 -5.30 -16.96
N ASN A 200 29.45 -4.64 -15.81
CA ASN A 200 29.29 -5.22 -14.48
C ASN A 200 28.09 -4.63 -13.77
N ASP A 201 26.92 -4.76 -14.41
CA ASP A 201 25.68 -4.19 -13.87
C ASP A 201 25.28 -4.81 -12.53
N GLU A 202 25.71 -6.04 -12.26
CA GLU A 202 25.51 -6.71 -10.97
C GLU A 202 26.26 -6.03 -9.82
N ASP A 203 27.34 -5.31 -10.10
CA ASP A 203 28.16 -4.63 -9.09
C ASP A 203 27.62 -3.22 -8.77
N ASN A 204 26.59 -2.74 -9.47
CA ASN A 204 26.01 -1.41 -9.27
C ASN A 204 25.17 -1.28 -7.98
N HIS A 205 25.18 -2.26 -7.07
CA HIS A 205 24.43 -2.20 -5.80
C HIS A 205 24.71 -0.92 -5.00
N ASP A 206 25.97 -0.48 -4.94
CA ASP A 206 26.35 0.76 -4.28
C ASP A 206 25.80 2.01 -4.99
N VAL A 207 25.68 1.97 -6.32
CA VAL A 207 25.09 3.05 -7.14
C VAL A 207 23.62 3.27 -6.75
N HIS A 208 22.86 2.19 -6.53
CA HIS A 208 21.47 2.31 -6.07
C HIS A 208 21.38 3.04 -4.73
N SER A 209 22.29 2.72 -3.79
CA SER A 209 22.29 3.35 -2.47
C SER A 209 22.63 4.85 -2.52
N ARG A 210 23.44 5.27 -3.49
CA ARG A 210 23.89 6.66 -3.70
C ARG A 210 23.01 7.45 -4.67
N SER A 211 21.96 6.83 -5.21
CA SER A 211 21.12 7.47 -6.21
C SER A 211 20.43 8.73 -5.67
N PRO A 212 20.49 9.86 -6.40
CA PRO A 212 19.72 11.07 -6.06
C PRO A 212 18.22 10.81 -5.92
N ALA A 213 17.69 9.78 -6.58
CA ALA A 213 16.30 9.35 -6.49
C ALA A 213 15.83 9.03 -5.06
N ARG A 214 16.74 8.72 -4.13
CA ARG A 214 16.40 8.44 -2.72
C ARG A 214 15.89 9.65 -1.96
N TYR A 215 16.17 10.85 -2.45
CA TYR A 215 15.85 12.11 -1.79
C TYR A 215 14.49 12.70 -2.18
N PHE A 216 13.86 12.14 -3.22
CA PHE A 216 12.65 12.67 -3.82
C PHE A 216 11.59 11.59 -3.91
N ASP A 217 10.36 11.93 -3.50
CA ASP A 217 9.22 11.10 -3.84
C ASP A 217 8.97 11.16 -5.36
N LEU A 218 8.26 10.16 -5.88
CA LEU A 218 8.14 9.94 -7.33
C LEU A 218 7.53 11.14 -8.07
N TRP A 219 6.60 11.85 -7.44
CA TRP A 219 5.96 13.05 -7.98
C TRP A 219 6.80 14.33 -7.86
N GLU A 220 7.94 14.28 -7.15
CA GLU A 220 8.85 15.43 -6.96
C GLU A 220 10.08 15.34 -7.87
N ARG A 221 10.32 14.18 -8.48
CA ARG A 221 11.48 13.93 -9.33
C ARG A 221 11.48 14.82 -10.56
N THR A 222 12.69 15.21 -10.96
CA THR A 222 12.97 15.94 -12.19
C THR A 222 13.96 15.14 -13.03
N LEU A 223 13.70 15.05 -14.33
CA LEU A 223 14.54 14.30 -15.26
C LEU A 223 15.30 15.26 -16.18
N PRO A 224 16.53 14.89 -16.60
CA PRO A 224 17.30 15.69 -17.54
C PRO A 224 16.61 15.74 -18.91
N GLU A 225 16.92 16.77 -19.70
CA GLU A 225 16.21 17.03 -20.97
C GLU A 225 16.28 15.89 -21.99
N TRP A 226 17.31 15.05 -21.95
CA TRP A 226 17.46 13.89 -22.82
C TRP A 226 16.59 12.69 -22.38
N CYS A 227 16.11 12.68 -21.13
CA CYS A 227 15.26 11.62 -20.58
C CYS A 227 13.78 12.05 -20.60
N ARG A 228 13.20 12.13 -21.80
CA ARG A 228 11.79 12.51 -22.01
C ARG A 228 10.94 11.32 -22.38
N THR A 229 9.67 11.35 -21.96
CA THR A 229 8.71 10.30 -22.30
C THR A 229 8.44 10.30 -23.81
N PRO A 230 8.72 9.19 -24.51
CA PRO A 230 8.46 9.09 -25.95
C PRO A 230 6.99 9.28 -26.32
N ASP A 231 6.74 9.72 -27.56
CA ASP A 231 5.39 9.93 -28.09
C ASP A 231 4.61 8.66 -28.38
N HIS A 232 5.31 7.54 -28.61
CA HIS A 232 4.70 6.25 -28.85
C HIS A 232 4.23 5.57 -27.55
N TRP A 233 4.53 6.13 -26.37
CA TRP A 233 4.00 5.62 -25.10
C TRP A 233 2.53 6.02 -24.96
N VAL A 234 1.71 5.08 -24.49
CA VAL A 234 0.25 5.21 -24.49
C VAL A 234 -0.20 5.91 -23.22
N GLU A 235 -1.13 6.85 -23.36
CA GLU A 235 -1.81 7.45 -22.22
C GLU A 235 -2.78 6.43 -21.59
N PRO A 236 -2.56 6.00 -20.33
CA PRO A 236 -3.42 5.02 -19.69
C PRO A 236 -4.80 5.60 -19.34
N SER A 237 -5.79 4.72 -19.24
CA SER A 237 -7.11 5.10 -18.72
C SER A 237 -7.05 5.40 -17.22
N PRO A 238 -7.40 6.62 -16.76
CA PRO A 238 -7.32 6.98 -15.35
C PRO A 238 -8.21 6.07 -14.47
N PRO A 239 -7.82 5.80 -13.22
CA PRO A 239 -8.67 5.07 -12.30
C PRO A 239 -9.92 5.91 -11.97
N PRO A 240 -11.07 5.28 -11.66
CA PRO A 240 -12.33 5.99 -11.43
C PRO A 240 -12.27 7.12 -10.39
N GLY A 241 -11.42 7.00 -9.37
CA GLY A 241 -11.21 7.99 -8.32
C GLY A 241 -10.20 9.09 -8.64
N PHE A 242 -9.62 9.12 -9.85
CA PHE A 242 -8.69 10.18 -10.24
C PHE A 242 -9.44 11.48 -10.59
N ILE A 243 -8.95 12.60 -10.05
CA ILE A 243 -9.46 13.94 -10.30
C ILE A 243 -8.29 14.77 -10.82
N GLU A 244 -8.38 15.24 -12.06
CA GLU A 244 -7.31 15.93 -12.77
C GLU A 244 -6.99 17.30 -12.16
N ASP A 245 -8.02 18.06 -11.77
CA ASP A 245 -7.88 19.36 -11.13
C ASP A 245 -7.93 19.24 -9.60
N GLY A 246 -6.78 18.98 -8.97
CA GLY A 246 -6.61 18.88 -7.51
C GLY A 246 -6.86 20.16 -6.70
N LYS A 247 -7.71 21.08 -7.19
CA LYS A 247 -8.00 22.38 -6.57
C LYS A 247 -8.94 22.29 -5.37
N SER A 248 -9.65 21.17 -5.21
CA SER A 248 -10.49 20.96 -4.03
C SER A 248 -9.61 20.67 -2.81
N PRO A 249 -9.80 21.37 -1.68
CA PRO A 249 -9.06 21.08 -0.47
C PRO A 249 -9.32 19.63 -0.05
N ARG A 250 -8.24 18.83 -0.03
CA ARG A 250 -8.30 17.42 0.36
C ARG A 250 -8.17 17.31 1.87
N SER A 251 -9.01 16.49 2.47
CA SER A 251 -8.91 16.27 3.91
C SER A 251 -7.62 15.54 4.27
N LEU A 252 -7.09 15.78 5.47
CA LEU A 252 -5.91 15.06 5.95
C LEU A 252 -6.22 13.56 6.01
N ARG A 253 -5.23 12.74 5.63
CA ARG A 253 -5.32 11.27 5.54
C ARG A 253 -6.33 10.75 4.53
N GLU A 254 -6.93 11.61 3.71
CA GLU A 254 -7.78 11.17 2.62
C GLU A 254 -6.92 10.61 1.48
N GLN A 255 -7.24 9.39 1.03
CA GLN A 255 -6.59 8.77 -0.11
C GLN A 255 -7.03 9.43 -1.42
N TYR A 256 -6.09 9.77 -2.28
CA TYR A 256 -6.32 10.25 -3.65
C TYR A 256 -5.23 9.76 -4.59
N TYR A 257 -5.33 10.08 -5.88
CA TYR A 257 -4.31 9.72 -6.89
C TYR A 257 -3.51 10.93 -7.35
N VAL A 258 -2.20 10.73 -7.53
CA VAL A 258 -1.31 11.65 -8.27
C VAL A 258 -0.90 10.96 -9.55
N LYS A 259 -1.03 11.66 -10.68
CA LYS A 259 -0.53 11.20 -11.97
C LYS A 259 0.97 11.50 -12.07
N VAL A 260 1.78 10.46 -12.25
CA VAL A 260 3.24 10.55 -12.28
C VAL A 260 3.75 9.99 -13.61
N PRO A 261 4.65 10.66 -14.34
CA PRO A 261 5.25 10.09 -15.54
C PRO A 261 5.95 8.76 -15.24
N THR A 262 5.79 7.76 -16.12
CA THR A 262 6.38 6.43 -15.90
C THR A 262 7.90 6.49 -15.76
N LEU A 263 8.58 7.39 -16.48
CA LEU A 263 10.03 7.60 -16.33
C LEU A 263 10.46 8.09 -14.93
N HIS A 264 9.56 8.57 -14.08
CA HIS A 264 9.96 8.89 -12.70
C HIS A 264 10.26 7.61 -11.89
N PHE A 265 9.84 6.45 -12.40
CA PHE A 265 10.18 5.14 -11.86
C PHE A 265 11.49 4.67 -12.49
N ALA A 266 12.56 4.71 -11.69
CA ALA A 266 13.86 4.25 -12.17
C ALA A 266 13.91 2.71 -12.37
N GLY A 267 13.07 1.94 -11.66
CA GLY A 267 13.13 0.48 -11.66
C GLY A 267 14.53 -0.01 -11.28
N LYS A 268 15.09 -0.93 -12.09
CA LYS A 268 16.50 -1.34 -12.06
C LYS A 268 17.42 -0.48 -12.93
N GLY A 269 16.90 0.55 -13.59
CA GLY A 269 17.65 1.44 -14.46
C GLY A 269 17.83 0.96 -15.89
N ARG A 270 17.22 -0.18 -16.27
CA ARG A 270 17.47 -0.86 -17.56
C ARG A 270 16.27 -0.86 -18.51
N HIS A 271 15.05 -0.94 -17.98
CA HIS A 271 13.85 -1.20 -18.80
C HIS A 271 12.93 0.01 -18.93
N ILE A 272 12.80 0.81 -17.87
CA ILE A 272 12.03 2.06 -17.91
C ILE A 272 12.95 3.19 -18.37
N ILE A 273 13.21 3.25 -19.67
CA ILE A 273 14.08 4.25 -20.31
C ILE A 273 13.44 4.78 -21.60
N PRO A 274 13.77 5.99 -22.07
CA PRO A 274 13.18 6.55 -23.29
C PRO A 274 13.39 5.67 -24.54
N ALA A 275 14.52 4.97 -24.62
CA ALA A 275 14.86 4.11 -25.74
C ALA A 275 14.19 2.71 -25.67
N ALA A 276 13.37 2.44 -24.65
CA ALA A 276 12.76 1.13 -24.45
C ALA A 276 11.86 0.77 -25.63
N LYS A 277 12.16 -0.38 -26.26
CA LYS A 277 11.35 -0.99 -27.33
C LYS A 277 10.48 -2.15 -26.83
N LYS A 278 10.78 -2.62 -25.62
CA LYS A 278 10.05 -3.67 -24.92
C LYS A 278 9.77 -3.22 -23.49
N PRO A 279 8.54 -3.43 -22.98
CA PRO A 279 7.38 -3.99 -23.68
C PRO A 279 6.90 -3.10 -24.85
N ASP A 280 6.14 -3.65 -25.81
CA ASP A 280 5.67 -2.93 -27.00
C ASP A 280 4.56 -1.91 -26.71
N ILE A 281 3.89 -2.03 -25.57
CA ILE A 281 2.93 -1.04 -25.07
C ILE A 281 3.41 -0.57 -23.70
N ILE A 282 3.86 0.69 -23.61
CA ILE A 282 4.33 1.29 -22.36
C ILE A 282 3.37 2.41 -21.96
N SER A 283 2.99 2.42 -20.69
CA SER A 283 2.17 3.50 -20.11
C SER A 283 3.00 4.78 -20.00
N ARG A 284 2.46 5.91 -20.44
CA ARG A 284 3.09 7.24 -20.32
C ARG A 284 3.13 7.74 -18.87
N SER A 285 2.13 7.38 -18.07
CA SER A 285 2.01 7.78 -16.66
C SER A 285 1.52 6.62 -15.80
N LEU A 286 1.74 6.70 -14.49
CA LEU A 286 1.18 5.81 -13.48
C LEU A 286 0.38 6.66 -12.47
N PHE A 287 -0.74 6.13 -11.99
CA PHE A 287 -1.60 6.78 -11.00
C PHE A 287 -1.28 6.24 -9.61
N ILE A 288 -0.67 7.09 -8.80
CA ILE A 288 -0.09 6.72 -7.51
C ILE A 288 -1.03 7.09 -6.39
N PRO A 289 -1.51 6.12 -5.58
CA PRO A 289 -2.35 6.44 -4.44
C PRO A 289 -1.50 7.07 -3.33
N VAL A 290 -1.95 8.23 -2.87
CA VAL A 290 -1.28 9.05 -1.86
C VAL A 290 -2.29 9.60 -0.86
N GLN A 291 -1.80 10.19 0.22
CA GLN A 291 -2.58 10.92 1.21
C GLN A 291 -1.79 12.11 1.77
N ASN A 292 -2.51 13.14 2.22
CA ASN A 292 -1.90 14.29 2.90
C ASN A 292 -1.72 13.95 4.39
N PHE A 293 -0.47 13.89 4.86
CA PHE A 293 -0.18 13.71 6.28
C PHE A 293 -0.23 15.05 7.04
N SER A 294 0.15 16.14 6.37
CA SER A 294 -0.04 17.52 6.80
C SER A 294 -0.35 18.39 5.58
N VAL A 295 -0.60 19.69 5.79
CA VAL A 295 -0.91 20.65 4.70
C VAL A 295 0.15 20.62 3.59
N ASP A 296 1.43 20.45 3.97
CA ASP A 296 2.56 20.53 3.04
C ASP A 296 3.24 19.18 2.80
N LYS A 297 2.66 18.07 3.30
CA LYS A 297 3.30 16.75 3.22
C LYS A 297 2.38 15.70 2.62
N VAL A 298 2.70 15.30 1.39
CA VAL A 298 2.11 14.15 0.70
C VAL A 298 2.91 12.90 1.05
N SER A 299 2.23 11.76 1.19
CA SER A 299 2.86 10.46 1.43
C SER A 299 2.13 9.38 0.64
N PHE A 300 2.80 8.27 0.36
CA PHE A 300 2.15 7.09 -0.21
C PHE A 300 1.01 6.63 0.70
N TYR A 301 -0.11 6.26 0.09
CA TYR A 301 -1.19 5.66 0.84
C TYR A 301 -0.80 4.22 1.22
N PRO A 302 -0.85 3.82 2.51
CA PRO A 302 -0.55 2.44 2.87
C PRO A 302 -1.63 1.52 2.28
N LEU A 303 -1.21 0.58 1.42
CA LEU A 303 -2.08 -0.51 0.97
C LEU A 303 -1.73 -1.75 1.77
N GLU A 304 -2.71 -2.25 2.50
CA GLU A 304 -2.58 -3.49 3.23
C GLU A 304 -2.58 -4.65 2.25
N ARG A 305 -1.48 -5.41 2.22
CA ARG A 305 -1.33 -6.57 1.32
C ARG A 305 -2.34 -7.68 1.62
N GLU A 306 -2.95 -7.65 2.80
CA GLU A 306 -3.87 -8.66 3.33
C GLU A 306 -5.28 -8.51 2.77
N HIS A 307 -5.62 -7.29 2.36
CA HIS A 307 -6.90 -6.95 1.78
C HIS A 307 -7.00 -7.45 0.34
N ASP A 308 -8.16 -7.99 0.02
CA ASP A 308 -8.51 -8.20 -1.37
C ASP A 308 -8.98 -6.89 -1.99
N LEU A 309 -8.12 -6.30 -2.79
CA LEU A 309 -8.41 -5.02 -3.43
C LEU A 309 -9.10 -5.21 -4.78
N VAL A 310 -9.18 -6.45 -5.28
CA VAL A 310 -9.79 -6.73 -6.58
C VAL A 310 -11.08 -7.53 -6.37
N PRO A 311 -12.26 -6.95 -6.68
CA PRO A 311 -13.51 -7.68 -6.63
C PRO A 311 -13.43 -8.96 -7.45
N HIS A 312 -14.08 -10.03 -6.98
CA HIS A 312 -13.99 -11.34 -7.62
C HIS A 312 -14.37 -11.32 -9.11
N SER A 313 -15.40 -10.55 -9.47
CA SER A 313 -15.83 -10.37 -10.86
C SER A 313 -14.81 -9.67 -11.76
N ALA A 314 -13.81 -9.00 -11.18
CA ALA A 314 -12.74 -8.31 -11.88
C ALA A 314 -11.44 -9.12 -11.96
N HIS A 315 -11.45 -10.39 -11.54
CA HIS A 315 -10.29 -11.28 -11.62
C HIS A 315 -10.06 -11.72 -13.07
N LEU A 316 -8.90 -11.35 -13.62
CA LEU A 316 -8.49 -11.75 -14.97
C LEU A 316 -7.59 -12.98 -14.89
N ILE A 317 -7.98 -14.06 -15.58
CA ILE A 317 -7.28 -15.34 -15.56
C ILE A 317 -6.34 -15.41 -16.78
N PRO A 318 -5.02 -15.64 -16.59
CA PRO A 318 -4.07 -15.84 -17.68
C PRO A 318 -4.54 -16.87 -18.71
N GLY A 319 -4.26 -16.61 -19.99
CA GLY A 319 -4.74 -17.40 -21.13
C GLY A 319 -6.17 -17.07 -21.57
N LYS A 320 -6.95 -16.33 -20.77
CA LYS A 320 -8.31 -15.85 -21.10
C LYS A 320 -8.40 -14.32 -21.18
N ILE A 321 -7.31 -13.61 -20.88
CA ILE A 321 -7.28 -12.15 -20.82
C ILE A 321 -7.28 -11.59 -22.25
N THR A 322 -8.22 -10.68 -22.54
CA THR A 322 -8.24 -9.95 -23.81
C THR A 322 -7.20 -8.83 -23.80
N LEU A 323 -6.77 -8.39 -24.98
CA LEU A 323 -5.83 -7.26 -25.09
C LEU A 323 -6.36 -5.98 -24.45
N GLU A 324 -7.66 -5.72 -24.58
CA GLU A 324 -8.31 -4.56 -23.98
C GLU A 324 -8.33 -4.64 -22.45
N ALA A 325 -8.67 -5.80 -21.88
CA ALA A 325 -8.63 -6.02 -20.44
C ALA A 325 -7.21 -5.85 -19.88
N ALA A 326 -6.20 -6.36 -20.59
CA ALA A 326 -4.79 -6.17 -20.20
C ALA A 326 -4.35 -4.70 -20.30
N ARG A 327 -4.78 -3.96 -21.33
CA ARG A 327 -4.52 -2.52 -21.48
C ARG A 327 -5.16 -1.70 -20.36
N ALA A 328 -6.35 -2.09 -19.90
CA ALA A 328 -7.04 -1.41 -18.81
C ALA A 328 -6.30 -1.51 -17.45
N LEU A 329 -5.34 -2.43 -17.32
CA LEU A 329 -4.47 -2.52 -16.14
C LEU A 329 -3.34 -1.47 -16.15
N LEU A 330 -2.92 -1.00 -17.33
CA LEU A 330 -1.78 -0.09 -17.47
C LEU A 330 -2.03 1.23 -16.73
N GLY A 331 -0.98 1.74 -16.08
CA GLY A 331 -1.03 2.95 -15.28
C GLY A 331 -1.62 2.76 -13.89
N ARG A 332 -2.16 1.59 -13.55
CA ARG A 332 -2.89 1.36 -12.29
C ARG A 332 -2.10 0.51 -11.30
N VAL A 333 -2.53 0.55 -10.04
CA VAL A 333 -2.17 -0.47 -9.06
C VAL A 333 -2.90 -1.75 -9.42
N VAL A 334 -2.15 -2.84 -9.53
CA VAL A 334 -2.69 -4.19 -9.76
C VAL A 334 -2.38 -5.08 -8.57
N GLN A 335 -3.31 -5.98 -8.28
CA GLN A 335 -3.09 -7.11 -7.39
C GLN A 335 -3.07 -8.38 -8.23
N SER A 336 -2.13 -9.26 -7.93
CA SER A 336 -2.08 -10.61 -8.50
C SER A 336 -1.93 -11.63 -7.39
N SER A 337 -2.30 -12.87 -7.69
CA SER A 337 -2.10 -13.99 -6.77
C SER A 337 -1.56 -15.22 -7.49
N THR A 338 -0.73 -16.02 -6.81
CA THR A 338 -0.29 -17.34 -7.28
C THR A 338 -1.37 -18.41 -7.10
N GLU A 339 -2.41 -18.11 -6.32
CA GLU A 339 -3.48 -19.05 -5.99
C GLU A 339 -4.74 -18.77 -6.80
N PRO A 340 -5.28 -19.78 -7.52
CA PRO A 340 -6.60 -19.65 -8.10
C PRO A 340 -7.60 -19.52 -6.96
N ARG A 341 -8.46 -18.51 -6.98
CA ARG A 341 -9.55 -18.45 -6.02
C ARG A 341 -10.62 -19.48 -6.36
N PRO A 342 -11.14 -20.21 -5.35
CA PRO A 342 -12.30 -21.06 -5.57
C PRO A 342 -13.47 -20.22 -6.05
N ASP A 343 -14.16 -20.73 -7.06
CA ASP A 343 -15.40 -20.16 -7.57
C ASP A 343 -16.41 -20.05 -6.41
N PRO A 344 -17.00 -18.87 -6.15
CA PRO A 344 -18.03 -18.69 -5.12
C PRO A 344 -19.23 -19.62 -5.34
N ASP A 345 -19.45 -20.09 -6.58
CA ASP A 345 -20.53 -20.99 -6.96
C ASP A 345 -20.10 -22.48 -6.97
N ALA A 346 -18.83 -22.81 -6.68
CA ALA A 346 -18.39 -24.20 -6.60
C ALA A 346 -18.99 -24.92 -5.38
N ALA A 347 -19.49 -26.15 -5.62
CA ALA A 347 -20.08 -26.99 -4.59
C ALA A 347 -19.18 -27.12 -3.34
N ARG A 348 -19.71 -26.76 -2.17
CA ARG A 348 -19.03 -26.82 -0.87
C ARG A 348 -18.70 -28.28 -0.53
N GLY A 349 -17.45 -28.69 -0.72
CA GLY A 349 -17.01 -30.06 -0.40
C GLY A 349 -15.52 -30.36 -0.59
N ALA A 350 -14.77 -29.54 -1.32
CA ALA A 350 -13.33 -29.71 -1.42
C ALA A 350 -12.64 -29.20 -0.13
N LYS A 351 -11.90 -30.09 0.55
CA LYS A 351 -11.04 -29.73 1.69
C LYS A 351 -10.18 -28.53 1.32
N ARG A 352 -10.48 -27.35 1.90
CA ARG A 352 -9.66 -26.15 1.76
C ARG A 352 -8.29 -26.45 2.36
N ARG A 353 -7.25 -26.49 1.53
CA ARG A 353 -5.88 -26.51 2.02
C ARG A 353 -5.70 -25.20 2.80
N LYS A 354 -5.26 -25.24 4.07
CA LYS A 354 -4.81 -24.04 4.80
C LYS A 354 -3.61 -23.49 4.02
N ILE A 355 -3.84 -22.50 3.17
CA ILE A 355 -2.76 -21.81 2.47
C ILE A 355 -2.64 -20.43 3.07
N ASN A 356 -1.40 -20.04 3.32
CA ASN A 356 -1.07 -18.72 3.78
C ASN A 356 -1.30 -17.73 2.62
N LYS A 357 -2.48 -17.09 2.62
CA LYS A 357 -2.88 -16.05 1.66
C LYS A 357 -1.79 -14.98 1.49
N TYR A 358 -1.03 -14.69 2.56
CA TYR A 358 0.03 -13.67 2.61
C TYR A 358 1.27 -13.99 1.77
N ALA A 359 1.57 -15.28 1.53
CA ALA A 359 2.66 -15.69 0.65
C ALA A 359 2.28 -15.65 -0.84
N SER A 360 0.99 -15.52 -1.15
CA SER A 360 0.46 -15.73 -2.50
C SER A 360 0.13 -14.46 -3.27
N GLN A 361 -0.05 -13.31 -2.60
CA GLN A 361 -0.53 -12.07 -3.23
C GLN A 361 0.57 -11.01 -3.40
N PHE A 362 0.55 -10.33 -4.56
CA PHE A 362 1.51 -9.28 -4.91
C PHE A 362 0.81 -8.01 -5.38
N LEU A 363 1.33 -6.86 -4.94
CA LEU A 363 0.91 -5.53 -5.38
C LEU A 363 2.00 -4.85 -6.20
N GLY A 364 1.63 -4.27 -7.34
CA GLY A 364 2.53 -3.44 -8.13
C GLY A 364 1.81 -2.45 -9.01
N TYR A 365 2.58 -1.54 -9.61
CA TYR A 365 2.09 -0.64 -10.64
C TYR A 365 2.37 -1.26 -12.00
N ALA A 366 1.33 -1.48 -12.81
CA ALA A 366 1.48 -2.00 -14.16
C ALA A 366 1.93 -0.87 -15.09
N TRP A 367 3.15 -0.97 -15.61
CA TRP A 367 3.76 0.10 -16.41
C TRP A 367 3.93 -0.27 -17.88
N GLY A 368 3.90 -1.55 -18.23
CA GLY A 368 4.00 -1.97 -19.63
C GLY A 368 3.40 -3.34 -19.89
N LEU A 369 3.08 -3.59 -21.16
CA LEU A 369 2.40 -4.79 -21.63
C LEU A 369 3.09 -5.28 -22.90
N GLU A 370 3.61 -6.50 -22.86
CA GLU A 370 4.17 -7.18 -24.01
C GLU A 370 3.11 -8.04 -24.71
N THR A 371 3.09 -8.01 -26.04
CA THR A 371 2.19 -8.83 -26.86
C THR A 371 2.95 -9.85 -27.72
N GLU A 372 2.32 -11.00 -27.94
CA GLU A 372 2.76 -12.05 -28.87
C GLU A 372 1.57 -12.42 -29.76
N ASP A 373 1.74 -12.34 -31.08
CA ASP A 373 0.68 -12.59 -32.08
C ASP A 373 -0.62 -11.80 -31.79
N GLY A 374 -0.47 -10.56 -31.30
CA GLY A 374 -1.59 -9.67 -30.95
C GLY A 374 -2.32 -10.04 -29.65
N ARG A 375 -1.82 -11.02 -28.88
CA ARG A 375 -2.38 -11.43 -27.58
C ARG A 375 -1.48 -10.97 -26.42
N PRO A 376 -2.06 -10.69 -25.24
CA PRO A 376 -1.28 -10.39 -24.04
C PRO A 376 -0.32 -11.53 -23.69
N ALA A 377 0.96 -11.22 -23.55
CA ALA A 377 2.00 -12.17 -23.17
C ALA A 377 2.54 -11.88 -21.77
N TRP A 378 2.99 -10.65 -21.52
CA TRP A 378 3.63 -10.27 -20.25
C TRP A 378 3.14 -8.93 -19.74
N LEU A 379 2.75 -8.87 -18.47
CA LEU A 379 2.50 -7.59 -17.79
C LEU A 379 3.74 -7.20 -16.99
N HIS A 380 4.32 -6.05 -17.31
CA HIS A 380 5.46 -5.49 -16.59
C HIS A 380 4.97 -4.61 -15.44
N CYS A 381 5.50 -4.89 -14.26
CA CYS A 381 5.11 -4.23 -13.03
C CYS A 381 6.33 -3.74 -12.24
N VAL A 382 6.13 -2.69 -11.45
CA VAL A 382 7.06 -2.26 -10.41
C VAL A 382 6.42 -2.46 -9.04
N HIS A 383 7.19 -2.99 -8.09
CA HIS A 383 6.68 -3.40 -6.78
C HIS A 383 6.19 -2.21 -5.96
N TYR A 384 4.97 -2.32 -5.40
CA TYR A 384 4.32 -1.23 -4.67
C TYR A 384 5.13 -0.77 -3.44
N ALA A 385 5.46 -1.73 -2.57
CA ALA A 385 6.08 -1.44 -1.27
C ALA A 385 7.49 -0.84 -1.33
N ASN A 386 8.24 -1.11 -2.41
CA ASN A 386 9.61 -0.61 -2.56
C ASN A 386 9.64 0.72 -3.33
N ARG A 387 8.52 1.46 -3.34
CA ARG A 387 8.36 2.73 -4.09
C ARG A 387 8.83 2.61 -5.55
N GLY A 388 8.58 1.46 -6.15
CA GLY A 388 8.94 1.17 -7.54
C GLY A 388 10.41 0.78 -7.80
N GLY A 389 11.19 0.44 -6.77
CA GLY A 389 12.60 0.05 -6.93
C GLY A 389 12.86 -1.36 -7.48
N ASN A 390 11.85 -2.24 -7.50
CA ASN A 390 11.98 -3.61 -8.01
C ASN A 390 10.97 -3.88 -9.12
N GLU A 391 11.44 -4.38 -10.25
CA GLU A 391 10.64 -4.77 -11.40
C GLU A 391 10.34 -6.28 -11.38
N TYR A 392 9.15 -6.64 -11.84
CA TYR A 392 8.74 -8.02 -12.07
C TYR A 392 7.79 -8.10 -13.28
N VAL A 393 7.62 -9.31 -13.82
CA VAL A 393 6.62 -9.57 -14.86
C VAL A 393 5.65 -10.67 -14.46
N LEU A 394 4.41 -10.57 -14.94
CA LEU A 394 3.39 -11.60 -14.83
C LEU A 394 3.15 -12.23 -16.21
N ASP A 395 3.17 -13.55 -16.28
CA ASP A 395 2.79 -14.28 -17.51
C ASP A 395 1.28 -14.25 -17.70
N LEU A 396 0.82 -13.54 -18.72
CA LEU A 396 -0.60 -13.43 -19.07
C LEU A 396 -1.06 -14.50 -20.07
N SER A 397 -0.12 -15.25 -20.67
CA SER A 397 -0.43 -16.28 -21.67
C SER A 397 -1.05 -17.54 -21.07
N GLY A 398 -0.87 -17.76 -19.77
CA GLY A 398 -1.28 -18.98 -19.07
C GLY A 398 -0.35 -20.18 -19.29
N LEU A 399 0.74 -20.00 -20.03
CA LEU A 399 1.73 -21.05 -20.35
C LEU A 399 2.75 -21.29 -19.22
N LYS A 400 2.74 -20.47 -18.17
CA LYS A 400 3.66 -20.53 -17.01
C LYS A 400 5.13 -20.45 -17.43
N ARG A 401 5.42 -19.52 -18.34
CA ARG A 401 6.75 -19.30 -18.89
C ARG A 401 7.64 -18.56 -17.90
N THR A 402 8.94 -18.54 -18.17
CA THR A 402 9.91 -17.67 -17.50
C THR A 402 10.38 -16.63 -18.50
N TYR A 403 10.43 -15.36 -18.09
CA TYR A 403 10.75 -14.23 -18.96
C TYR A 403 12.23 -14.13 -19.30
N ALA A 404 13.09 -14.30 -18.29
CA ALA A 404 14.54 -14.16 -18.42
C ALA A 404 15.29 -15.29 -17.70
N ASP A 405 16.58 -15.41 -17.97
CA ASP A 405 17.45 -16.42 -17.35
C ASP A 405 17.50 -16.21 -15.84
N TRP A 406 17.04 -17.19 -15.07
CA TRP A 406 16.98 -17.11 -13.61
C TRP A 406 18.35 -16.94 -12.95
N ARG A 407 19.44 -17.26 -13.65
CA ARG A 407 20.82 -17.07 -13.17
C ARG A 407 21.26 -15.61 -13.25
N SER A 408 20.63 -14.80 -14.12
CA SER A 408 20.94 -13.38 -14.25
C SER A 408 20.54 -12.63 -12.98
N PRO A 409 21.48 -11.98 -12.28
CA PRO A 409 21.17 -11.19 -11.08
C PRO A 409 20.42 -9.89 -11.44
N VAL A 410 20.59 -9.41 -12.67
CA VAL A 410 20.14 -8.09 -13.12
C VAL A 410 18.82 -8.13 -13.91
N ASP A 411 18.34 -9.30 -14.33
CA ASP A 411 17.11 -9.39 -15.12
C ASP A 411 15.82 -9.30 -14.30
N ILE A 412 14.71 -9.06 -14.99
CA ILE A 412 13.37 -9.01 -14.40
C ILE A 412 12.91 -10.42 -14.05
N ARG A 413 12.41 -10.59 -12.82
CA ARG A 413 11.90 -11.88 -12.34
C ARG A 413 10.46 -12.07 -12.77
N THR A 414 10.14 -13.28 -13.24
CA THR A 414 8.76 -13.70 -13.43
C THR A 414 8.13 -14.04 -12.09
N GLN A 415 6.96 -13.48 -11.83
CA GLN A 415 6.12 -13.86 -10.70
C GLN A 415 5.00 -14.80 -11.18
N PRO A 416 4.76 -15.94 -10.49
CA PRO A 416 3.63 -16.79 -10.80
C PRO A 416 2.31 -16.02 -10.66
N CYS A 417 1.36 -16.29 -11.55
CA CYS A 417 0.09 -15.58 -11.59
C CYS A 417 -1.02 -16.57 -11.94
N ALA A 418 -1.96 -16.78 -11.03
CA ALA A 418 -3.21 -17.48 -11.26
C ALA A 418 -4.34 -16.51 -11.65
N TRP A 419 -4.31 -15.30 -11.11
CA TRP A 419 -5.18 -14.19 -11.53
C TRP A 419 -4.49 -12.85 -11.27
N VAL A 420 -4.92 -11.83 -12.03
CA VAL A 420 -4.52 -10.43 -11.86
C VAL A 420 -5.74 -9.53 -12.04
N GLY A 421 -5.77 -8.37 -11.37
CA GLY A 421 -6.78 -7.35 -11.63
C GLY A 421 -6.36 -5.98 -11.11
N ALA A 422 -7.07 -4.94 -11.56
CA ALA A 422 -6.86 -3.58 -11.06
C ALA A 422 -7.42 -3.46 -9.64
N ALA A 423 -6.61 -2.94 -8.72
CA ALA A 423 -7.05 -2.68 -7.35
C ALA A 423 -8.12 -1.58 -7.34
N VAL A 424 -9.17 -1.78 -6.56
CA VAL A 424 -10.25 -0.83 -6.29
C VAL A 424 -9.96 -0.18 -4.94
N LEU A 425 -9.58 1.10 -4.98
CA LEU A 425 -9.15 1.83 -3.79
C LEU A 425 -10.26 2.73 -3.25
N PRO A 426 -10.14 3.26 -2.02
CA PRO A 426 -11.17 4.09 -1.42
C PRO A 426 -11.63 5.27 -2.29
N ALA A 427 -10.73 5.91 -3.05
CA ALA A 427 -11.08 6.99 -3.97
C ALA A 427 -12.00 6.51 -5.11
N ASP A 428 -11.79 5.30 -5.61
CA ASP A 428 -12.62 4.71 -6.69
C ASP A 428 -14.02 4.39 -6.19
N LEU A 429 -14.14 3.88 -4.96
CA LEU A 429 -15.41 3.61 -4.30
C LEU A 429 -16.19 4.91 -4.06
N ARG A 430 -15.52 5.99 -3.63
CA ARG A 430 -16.16 7.30 -3.43
C ARG A 430 -16.70 7.88 -4.74
N SER A 431 -15.90 7.79 -5.82
CA SER A 431 -16.31 8.26 -7.16
C SER A 431 -17.52 7.46 -7.68
N SER A 432 -17.50 6.14 -7.51
CA SER A 432 -18.59 5.27 -7.95
C SER A 432 -19.92 5.59 -7.25
N LYS A 433 -19.87 5.85 -5.93
CA LYS A 433 -21.05 6.28 -5.15
C LYS A 433 -21.60 7.64 -5.60
N ALA A 434 -20.74 8.58 -5.96
CA ALA A 434 -21.14 9.90 -6.46
C ALA A 434 -21.78 9.82 -7.87
N ALA A 435 -21.27 8.95 -8.73
CA ALA A 435 -21.83 8.73 -10.08
C ALA A 435 -23.21 8.07 -10.05
N SER A 436 -23.46 7.12 -9.14
CA SER A 436 -24.78 6.50 -8.96
C SER A 436 -25.85 7.43 -8.38
N GLY A 437 -25.47 8.60 -7.85
CA GLY A 437 -26.39 9.58 -7.26
C GLY A 437 -26.91 10.67 -8.21
N SER A 438 -26.46 10.70 -9.48
CA SER A 438 -26.68 11.86 -10.38
C SER A 438 -27.53 11.61 -11.63
N GLY A 439 -28.31 10.52 -11.70
CA GLY A 439 -29.11 10.25 -12.91
C GLY A 439 -30.34 9.36 -12.72
N ALA A 440 -31.42 9.89 -12.12
CA ALA A 440 -32.80 9.50 -12.44
C ALA A 440 -33.78 10.56 -11.89
N GLY A 441 -34.55 11.18 -12.78
CA GLY A 441 -35.61 12.11 -12.43
C GLY A 441 -36.81 11.42 -11.76
N GLN A 442 -37.29 12.06 -10.69
CA GLN A 442 -38.61 12.01 -10.03
C GLN A 442 -39.67 11.05 -10.59
N VAL A 443 -40.22 10.16 -9.74
CA VAL A 443 -41.55 10.31 -9.10
C VAL A 443 -41.60 9.42 -7.83
N GLY A 444 -41.89 10.03 -6.67
CA GLY A 444 -42.62 9.35 -5.58
C GLY A 444 -41.88 9.12 -4.26
N ALA A 445 -42.27 9.90 -3.25
CA ALA A 445 -42.01 9.78 -1.81
C ALA A 445 -40.63 10.22 -1.28
N GLU A 446 -40.60 11.52 -0.94
CA GLU A 446 -39.72 12.11 0.06
C GLU A 446 -39.67 11.26 1.34
N ARG A 447 -38.48 10.73 1.65
CA ARG A 447 -37.81 10.95 2.93
C ARG A 447 -36.34 10.63 2.76
N SER A 448 -35.57 11.71 2.64
CA SER A 448 -34.12 11.72 2.72
C SER A 448 -33.65 10.87 3.90
N ALA A 449 -32.95 9.77 3.61
CA ALA A 449 -31.92 9.32 4.53
C ALA A 449 -30.80 10.36 4.40
N GLU A 450 -30.79 11.31 5.33
CA GLU A 450 -29.64 12.19 5.52
C GLU A 450 -28.39 11.31 5.65
N VAL A 451 -27.48 11.45 4.69
CA VAL A 451 -26.06 11.17 4.95
C VAL A 451 -25.68 12.10 6.09
N PRO A 452 -25.17 11.60 7.23
CA PRO A 452 -24.84 12.46 8.36
C PRO A 452 -23.84 13.51 7.89
N THR A 453 -24.24 14.78 7.99
CA THR A 453 -23.33 15.91 7.91
C THR A 453 -22.20 15.71 8.93
N LYS A 454 -21.01 16.23 8.61
CA LYS A 454 -19.77 16.17 9.42
C LYS A 454 -19.89 16.75 10.85
N ASP A 455 -21.08 17.10 11.31
CA ASP A 455 -21.38 17.62 12.65
C ASP A 455 -21.83 16.52 13.65
N GLY A 456 -21.92 15.25 13.22
CA GLY A 456 -22.50 14.15 14.03
C GLY A 456 -21.53 13.19 14.72
N VAL A 457 -20.20 13.35 14.57
CA VAL A 457 -19.20 12.46 15.18
C VAL A 457 -18.97 12.87 16.63
N MET A 458 -19.28 11.98 17.57
CA MET A 458 -19.09 12.20 19.00
C MET A 458 -17.74 11.67 19.47
N SER A 459 -17.18 12.28 20.51
CA SER A 459 -16.01 11.72 21.20
C SER A 459 -16.32 10.32 21.73
N TYR A 460 -15.30 9.47 21.83
CA TYR A 460 -15.44 8.13 22.38
C TYR A 460 -16.17 8.11 23.73
N ASP A 461 -15.84 9.03 24.65
CA ASP A 461 -16.49 9.13 25.97
C ASP A 461 -17.99 9.45 25.86
N ALA A 462 -18.37 10.35 24.97
CA ALA A 462 -19.77 10.71 24.76
C ALA A 462 -20.55 9.58 24.07
N TRP A 463 -19.89 8.88 23.14
CA TRP A 463 -20.44 7.67 22.54
C TRP A 463 -20.65 6.58 23.56
N CYS A 464 -19.63 6.28 24.37
CA CYS A 464 -19.67 5.24 25.39
C CYS A 464 -20.79 5.51 26.40
N ALA A 465 -20.87 6.74 26.94
CA ALA A 465 -21.93 7.13 27.88
C ALA A 465 -23.35 6.96 27.30
N ARG A 466 -23.55 7.27 26.02
CA ARG A 466 -24.82 7.08 25.32
C ARG A 466 -25.13 5.60 25.09
N THR A 467 -24.17 4.85 24.58
CA THR A 467 -24.32 3.42 24.29
C THR A 467 -24.58 2.62 25.57
N GLU A 468 -23.88 2.90 26.67
CA GLU A 468 -24.15 2.30 27.99
C GLU A 468 -25.56 2.59 28.50
N LYS A 469 -26.10 3.79 28.25
CA LYS A 469 -27.50 4.11 28.59
C LYS A 469 -28.45 3.21 27.81
N TRP A 470 -28.22 2.98 26.52
CA TRP A 470 -29.04 2.10 25.69
C TRP A 470 -28.91 0.63 26.10
N ILE A 471 -27.69 0.12 26.36
CA ILE A 471 -27.46 -1.23 26.87
C ILE A 471 -28.22 -1.45 28.18
N ARG A 472 -28.12 -0.50 29.13
CA ARG A 472 -28.90 -0.56 30.38
C ARG A 472 -30.40 -0.51 30.15
N ALA A 473 -30.88 0.16 29.10
CA ALA A 473 -32.30 0.20 28.76
C ALA A 473 -32.79 -1.13 28.16
N LEU A 474 -32.02 -1.75 27.26
CA LEU A 474 -32.34 -3.03 26.62
C LEU A 474 -32.39 -4.18 27.64
N ASN A 475 -31.51 -4.18 28.64
CA ASN A 475 -31.45 -5.24 29.66
C ASN A 475 -32.40 -5.03 30.86
N LYS A 476 -33.21 -3.96 30.90
CA LYS A 476 -34.22 -3.76 31.95
C LYS A 476 -35.40 -4.70 31.76
N LYS A 477 -35.77 -5.48 32.80
CA LYS A 477 -36.92 -6.42 32.80
C LYS A 477 -38.25 -5.84 32.27
N ARG A 478 -38.47 -4.53 32.43
CA ARG A 478 -39.70 -3.83 32.00
C ARG A 478 -39.75 -3.54 30.49
N ASN A 479 -38.59 -3.53 29.82
CA ASN A 479 -38.45 -3.22 28.40
C ASN A 479 -38.38 -4.53 27.60
N ILE A 480 -38.72 -4.44 26.31
CA ILE A 480 -38.47 -5.52 25.35
C ILE A 480 -37.15 -5.21 24.65
N PRO A 481 -36.20 -6.15 24.61
CA PRO A 481 -35.00 -5.98 23.81
C PRO A 481 -35.38 -6.11 22.32
N LEU A 482 -35.21 -5.01 21.60
CA LEU A 482 -35.56 -4.87 20.19
C LEU A 482 -34.34 -4.40 19.40
N VAL A 483 -34.33 -4.73 18.12
CA VAL A 483 -33.34 -4.25 17.15
C VAL A 483 -34.05 -3.89 15.84
N GLU A 484 -33.52 -2.90 15.13
CA GLU A 484 -33.96 -2.56 13.79
C GLU A 484 -33.12 -3.28 12.75
N VAL A 485 -33.78 -3.89 11.76
CA VAL A 485 -33.16 -4.45 10.56
C VAL A 485 -33.51 -3.55 9.38
N GLY A 486 -32.48 -3.08 8.69
CA GLY A 486 -32.60 -2.16 7.56
C GLY A 486 -33.23 -2.81 6.33
N THR A 487 -33.35 -2.01 5.27
CA THR A 487 -33.87 -2.48 3.97
C THR A 487 -32.93 -3.47 3.27
N ASP A 488 -31.67 -3.53 3.70
CA ASP A 488 -30.68 -4.53 3.32
C ASP A 488 -30.98 -5.93 3.89
N GLY A 489 -31.85 -6.02 4.90
CA GLY A 489 -32.33 -7.29 5.44
C GLY A 489 -31.21 -8.20 5.93
N THR A 490 -30.14 -7.62 6.49
CA THR A 490 -28.89 -8.35 6.75
C THR A 490 -28.55 -8.43 8.24
N PHE A 491 -28.24 -9.63 8.70
CA PHE A 491 -27.62 -9.90 9.99
C PHE A 491 -26.15 -10.31 9.81
N VAL A 492 -25.32 -10.01 10.79
CA VAL A 492 -23.92 -10.45 10.88
C VAL A 492 -23.66 -11.13 12.21
N GLY A 493 -22.90 -12.21 12.22
CA GLY A 493 -22.57 -12.95 13.43
C GLY A 493 -21.17 -13.53 13.36
N GLY A 494 -20.57 -13.77 14.52
CA GLY A 494 -19.19 -14.22 14.60
C GLY A 494 -18.62 -14.13 15.99
N ASP A 495 -17.32 -14.36 16.05
CA ASP A 495 -16.50 -14.10 17.22
C ASP A 495 -16.23 -12.60 17.35
N LEU A 496 -16.81 -11.96 18.38
CA LEU A 496 -16.62 -10.54 18.60
C LEU A 496 -15.21 -10.20 19.10
N GLY A 497 -14.53 -11.16 19.76
CA GLY A 497 -13.16 -11.01 20.22
C GLY A 497 -12.16 -10.85 19.08
N THR A 498 -12.44 -11.49 17.93
CA THR A 498 -11.60 -11.47 16.72
C THR A 498 -12.15 -10.57 15.61
N SER A 499 -13.38 -10.05 15.74
CA SER A 499 -14.06 -9.21 14.73
C SER A 499 -14.05 -7.70 15.08
N LYS A 500 -12.93 -7.16 15.60
CA LYS A 500 -12.88 -5.80 16.17
C LYS A 500 -12.26 -4.72 15.28
N GLY A 501 -11.31 -5.09 14.41
CA GLY A 501 -10.61 -4.18 13.53
C GLY A 501 -11.49 -3.59 12.42
N GLU A 502 -11.00 -2.53 11.77
CA GLU A 502 -11.63 -1.95 10.57
C GLU A 502 -11.62 -2.92 9.37
N ALA A 503 -10.71 -3.90 9.40
CA ALA A 503 -10.51 -4.94 8.40
C ALA A 503 -11.24 -6.26 8.72
N ASP A 504 -11.66 -6.44 9.98
CA ASP A 504 -12.20 -7.71 10.45
C ASP A 504 -13.66 -7.83 10.03
N GLN A 505 -13.99 -8.94 9.37
CA GLN A 505 -15.35 -9.24 8.93
C GLN A 505 -15.97 -10.27 9.87
N PHE A 506 -17.21 -10.04 10.25
CA PHE A 506 -18.02 -11.07 10.88
C PHE A 506 -18.11 -12.31 9.98
N GLU A 507 -17.85 -13.47 10.54
CA GLU A 507 -17.70 -14.73 9.80
C GLU A 507 -18.99 -15.20 9.11
N ALA A 508 -20.15 -14.84 9.66
CA ALA A 508 -21.46 -15.11 9.07
C ALA A 508 -22.16 -13.81 8.66
N GLU A 509 -22.58 -13.73 7.39
CA GLU A 509 -23.48 -12.69 6.88
C GLU A 509 -24.76 -13.37 6.35
N ILE A 510 -25.91 -13.03 6.95
CA ILE A 510 -27.22 -13.62 6.64
C ILE A 510 -28.07 -12.56 5.97
N SER A 511 -28.36 -12.74 4.68
CA SER A 511 -29.20 -11.84 3.90
C SER A 511 -30.62 -12.39 3.70
N GLY A 512 -31.55 -11.50 3.36
CA GLY A 512 -32.95 -11.86 3.09
C GLY A 512 -33.85 -11.89 4.33
N ALA A 513 -33.42 -11.25 5.43
CA ALA A 513 -34.29 -10.98 6.56
C ALA A 513 -35.29 -9.86 6.26
N LYS A 514 -36.51 -10.00 6.77
CA LYS A 514 -37.58 -9.04 6.59
C LYS A 514 -37.21 -7.71 7.27
N PRO A 515 -37.20 -6.57 6.56
CA PRO A 515 -36.92 -5.27 7.15
C PRO A 515 -37.93 -4.89 8.25
N GLY A 516 -37.49 -4.15 9.25
CA GLY A 516 -38.32 -3.66 10.35
C GLY A 516 -37.78 -4.00 11.73
N ILE A 517 -38.67 -4.10 12.71
CA ILE A 517 -38.34 -4.27 14.12
C ILE A 517 -38.34 -5.76 14.48
N TRP A 518 -37.24 -6.22 15.06
CA TRP A 518 -37.04 -7.59 15.51
C TRP A 518 -36.91 -7.63 17.03
N GLN A 519 -37.55 -8.61 17.64
CA GLN A 519 -37.42 -8.91 19.07
C GLN A 519 -36.26 -9.87 19.29
N MET A 520 -35.39 -9.51 20.22
CA MET A 520 -34.26 -10.31 20.66
C MET A 520 -34.66 -11.12 21.90
N SER A 521 -34.13 -12.32 22.05
CA SER A 521 -34.37 -13.13 23.26
C SER A 521 -33.27 -14.17 23.45
N LEU A 522 -33.08 -14.55 24.71
CA LEU A 522 -32.21 -15.63 25.13
C LEU A 522 -33.09 -16.62 25.91
N GLU A 523 -33.38 -17.76 25.29
CA GLU A 523 -34.25 -18.79 25.83
C GLU A 523 -33.42 -19.96 26.37
N ARG A 524 -33.89 -20.64 27.42
CA ARG A 524 -33.30 -21.92 27.84
C ARG A 524 -33.85 -23.02 26.94
N THR A 525 -32.97 -23.83 26.37
CA THR A 525 -33.37 -24.89 25.44
C THR A 525 -33.99 -26.04 26.25
N PRO A 526 -35.24 -26.45 26.00
CA PRO A 526 -35.81 -27.62 26.68
C PRO A 526 -35.08 -28.90 26.25
N HIS A 527 -34.95 -29.83 27.20
CA HIS A 527 -34.29 -31.12 27.06
C HIS A 527 -34.85 -31.93 25.89
N GLU A 528 -34.05 -32.18 24.85
CA GLU A 528 -34.32 -33.27 23.90
C GLU A 528 -33.60 -34.51 24.44
N ASP A 529 -34.37 -35.49 24.94
CA ASP A 529 -33.89 -36.83 25.30
C ASP A 529 -33.21 -37.48 24.09
N THR A 530 -31.92 -37.24 23.93
CA THR A 530 -31.06 -37.97 23.00
C THR A 530 -30.46 -39.10 23.81
N GLY A 531 -31.07 -40.27 23.68
CA GLY A 531 -30.89 -41.42 24.56
C GLY A 531 -29.56 -42.15 24.46
N ASP A 532 -28.44 -41.46 24.68
CA ASP A 532 -27.15 -42.05 25.00
C ASP A 532 -26.43 -41.20 26.04
N GLY A 533 -26.04 -41.83 27.16
CA GLY A 533 -25.61 -41.20 28.40
C GLY A 533 -24.26 -40.47 28.35
N GLU A 534 -24.20 -39.34 27.66
CA GLU A 534 -23.22 -38.29 27.90
C GLU A 534 -23.75 -37.35 29.00
N GLU A 535 -22.89 -36.94 29.94
CA GLU A 535 -23.24 -35.91 30.93
C GLU A 535 -23.57 -34.62 30.18
N VAL A 536 -24.87 -34.30 30.07
CA VAL A 536 -25.36 -33.13 29.33
C VAL A 536 -25.29 -31.88 30.22
N ASP A 537 -24.69 -30.83 29.67
CA ASP A 537 -24.55 -29.50 30.25
C ASP A 537 -25.94 -28.86 30.48
N GLU A 538 -26.36 -28.68 31.74
CA GLU A 538 -27.69 -28.19 32.17
C GLU A 538 -28.02 -26.74 31.72
N ASP A 539 -27.09 -26.05 31.04
CA ASP A 539 -27.15 -24.61 30.76
C ASP A 539 -27.27 -24.21 29.28
N SER A 540 -27.63 -25.13 28.36
CA SER A 540 -27.74 -24.80 26.93
C SER A 540 -28.77 -23.68 26.64
N LYS A 541 -28.31 -22.58 26.06
CA LYS A 541 -29.10 -21.38 25.77
C LYS A 541 -29.31 -21.24 24.26
N THR A 542 -30.41 -20.63 23.86
CA THR A 542 -30.70 -20.32 22.46
C THR A 542 -30.91 -18.82 22.31
N ILE A 543 -30.09 -18.19 21.47
CA ILE A 543 -30.32 -16.84 20.95
C ILE A 543 -31.44 -16.91 19.91
N ARG A 544 -32.42 -16.02 20.01
CA ARG A 544 -33.55 -15.98 19.09
C ARG A 544 -33.94 -14.54 18.71
N PHE A 545 -34.09 -14.32 17.40
CA PHE A 545 -34.57 -13.07 16.82
C PHE A 545 -35.89 -13.33 16.09
N VAL A 546 -36.92 -12.55 16.37
CA VAL A 546 -38.26 -12.72 15.76
C VAL A 546 -38.73 -11.39 15.17
N TRP A 547 -39.12 -11.37 13.90
CA TRP A 547 -39.70 -10.18 13.28
C TRP A 547 -41.05 -9.85 13.92
N THR A 548 -41.26 -8.59 14.30
CA THR A 548 -42.47 -8.17 15.05
C THR A 548 -43.36 -7.22 14.27
N ALA A 549 -42.77 -6.19 13.64
CA ALA A 549 -43.52 -5.15 12.95
C ALA A 549 -42.62 -4.40 11.96
N GLN A 550 -43.24 -3.72 11.00
CA GLN A 550 -42.57 -2.74 10.16
C GLN A 550 -42.35 -1.43 10.94
N GLY A 551 -41.21 -0.77 10.74
CA GLY A 551 -40.91 0.53 11.36
C GLY A 551 -39.44 0.69 11.74
N THR A 552 -39.14 1.81 12.42
CA THR A 552 -37.82 2.16 12.94
C THR A 552 -37.81 2.11 14.47
N LEU A 553 -36.64 1.91 15.07
CA LEU A 553 -36.48 1.77 16.52
C LEU A 553 -35.80 3.01 17.13
N ASP A 554 -36.41 3.57 18.18
CA ASP A 554 -35.79 4.59 19.03
C ASP A 554 -35.31 3.96 20.36
N TYR A 555 -33.99 3.87 20.53
CA TYR A 555 -33.38 3.32 21.75
C TYR A 555 -33.58 4.20 22.99
N ASP A 556 -33.89 5.50 22.83
CA ASP A 556 -34.22 6.39 23.95
C ASP A 556 -35.68 6.21 24.43
N ALA A 557 -36.53 5.57 23.63
CA ALA A 557 -37.96 5.38 23.89
C ALA A 557 -38.45 3.92 23.71
N LEU A 558 -37.67 2.93 24.19
CA LEU A 558 -38.03 1.51 24.05
C LEU A 558 -39.43 1.16 24.62
N PRO A 559 -40.23 0.36 23.90
CA PRO A 559 -41.56 -0.06 24.34
C PRO A 559 -41.50 -1.02 25.54
N ARG A 560 -42.60 -1.02 26.32
CA ARG A 560 -42.74 -1.88 27.51
C ARG A 560 -43.10 -3.31 27.11
N ARG A 561 -42.72 -4.29 27.94
CA ARG A 561 -42.99 -5.72 27.70
C ARG A 561 -44.45 -6.10 27.44
N ALA A 562 -45.40 -5.32 27.95
CA ALA A 562 -46.83 -5.57 27.78
C ALA A 562 -47.42 -5.11 26.43
N SER A 563 -46.69 -4.33 25.61
CA SER A 563 -47.24 -3.68 24.40
C SER A 563 -46.93 -4.39 23.08
N VAL A 564 -46.07 -5.40 23.07
CA VAL A 564 -45.75 -6.18 21.85
C VAL A 564 -46.24 -7.60 22.04
N ARG A 565 -47.11 -8.08 21.16
CA ARG A 565 -47.51 -9.48 21.10
C ARG A 565 -46.54 -10.21 20.18
N PRO A 566 -45.79 -11.22 20.66
CA PRO A 566 -45.00 -12.06 19.76
C PRO A 566 -45.93 -12.77 18.78
N LEU A 567 -45.53 -12.88 17.51
CA LEU A 567 -46.25 -13.72 16.57
C LEU A 567 -46.22 -15.18 17.07
N PRO A 568 -47.32 -15.95 16.93
CA PRO A 568 -47.32 -17.37 17.25
C PRO A 568 -46.19 -18.07 16.51
N THR A 569 -45.38 -18.84 17.25
CA THR A 569 -44.37 -19.71 16.64
C THR A 569 -45.10 -20.88 16.01
N ASP A 570 -44.99 -21.03 14.70
CA ASP A 570 -45.50 -22.21 14.00
C ASP A 570 -44.59 -23.40 14.32
N LEU A 571 -45.15 -24.40 15.00
CA LEU A 571 -44.42 -25.58 15.47
C LEU A 571 -44.03 -26.53 14.34
N ASP A 572 -44.71 -26.43 13.18
CA ASP A 572 -44.46 -27.28 12.00
C ASP A 572 -43.55 -26.59 10.96
N ALA A 573 -43.00 -25.42 11.27
CA ALA A 573 -42.22 -24.65 10.31
C ALA A 573 -40.83 -25.24 10.05
N GLN A 574 -40.44 -25.27 8.77
CA GLN A 574 -39.13 -25.72 8.34
C GLN A 574 -38.04 -24.71 8.71
N TRP A 575 -37.03 -25.19 9.43
CA TRP A 575 -35.83 -24.44 9.78
C TRP A 575 -34.69 -24.88 8.87
N GLU A 576 -34.00 -23.91 8.27
CA GLU A 576 -32.80 -24.15 7.45
C GLU A 576 -31.60 -23.46 8.08
N VAL A 577 -30.39 -23.98 7.85
CA VAL A 577 -29.15 -23.28 8.24
C VAL A 577 -28.92 -22.14 7.25
N VAL A 578 -28.99 -20.90 7.73
CA VAL A 578 -28.84 -19.69 6.92
C VAL A 578 -27.47 -19.02 7.09
N GLY A 579 -26.69 -19.43 8.08
CA GLY A 579 -25.33 -18.97 8.32
C GLY A 579 -24.63 -19.87 9.34
N SER A 580 -23.30 -19.84 9.36
CA SER A 580 -22.49 -20.56 10.34
C SER A 580 -21.19 -19.81 10.59
N PHE A 581 -20.69 -19.82 11.82
CA PHE A 581 -19.41 -19.21 12.18
C PHE A 581 -18.69 -20.04 13.25
N SER A 582 -17.42 -19.77 13.45
CA SER A 582 -16.59 -20.31 14.53
C SER A 582 -16.32 -19.24 15.59
N VAL A 583 -16.09 -19.68 16.83
CA VAL A 583 -15.64 -18.82 17.93
C VAL A 583 -14.40 -19.43 18.57
N ASP A 584 -13.38 -18.58 18.76
CA ASP A 584 -12.07 -18.90 19.35
C ASP A 584 -11.79 -18.06 20.60
N SER A 585 -12.51 -16.95 20.82
CA SER A 585 -12.34 -16.05 21.97
C SER A 585 -13.34 -16.30 23.11
N GLY A 586 -14.27 -17.24 22.94
CA GLY A 586 -15.43 -17.43 23.79
C GLY A 586 -16.52 -16.34 23.72
N MET A 587 -16.41 -15.33 22.84
CA MET A 587 -17.40 -14.24 22.72
C MET A 587 -18.22 -14.33 21.43
N ILE A 588 -19.46 -14.80 21.56
CA ILE A 588 -20.41 -14.96 20.46
C ILE A 588 -21.22 -13.67 20.27
N CYS A 589 -21.39 -13.23 19.03
CA CYS A 589 -22.29 -12.13 18.71
C CYS A 589 -23.20 -12.40 17.50
N LEU A 590 -24.37 -11.74 17.51
CA LEU A 590 -25.29 -11.67 16.38
C LEU A 590 -25.95 -10.29 16.33
N PHE A 591 -25.72 -9.55 15.25
CA PHE A 591 -26.15 -8.17 15.05
C PHE A 591 -26.98 -8.00 13.79
N SER A 592 -27.89 -7.02 13.80
CA SER A 592 -28.36 -6.38 12.57
C SER A 592 -27.24 -5.51 12.01
N LYS A 593 -26.84 -5.76 10.76
CA LYS A 593 -25.74 -5.04 10.09
C LYS A 593 -26.04 -3.55 10.00
N TYR A 594 -27.24 -3.22 9.53
CA TYR A 594 -27.72 -1.84 9.45
C TYR A 594 -27.64 -1.09 10.79
N ALA A 595 -28.17 -1.70 11.86
CA ALA A 595 -28.18 -1.03 13.16
C ALA A 595 -26.77 -0.88 13.73
N LEU A 596 -25.94 -1.91 13.60
CA LEU A 596 -24.55 -1.88 14.03
C LEU A 596 -23.76 -0.79 13.29
N ASP A 597 -23.85 -0.74 11.96
CA ASP A 597 -23.18 0.27 11.15
C ASP A 597 -23.65 1.69 11.51
N ALA A 598 -24.95 1.89 11.73
CA ALA A 598 -25.48 3.18 12.16
C ALA A 598 -24.93 3.63 13.53
N ILE A 599 -24.76 2.69 14.46
CA ILE A 599 -24.20 2.97 15.79
C ILE A 599 -22.70 3.29 15.69
N LEU A 600 -21.95 2.51 14.90
CA LEU A 600 -20.50 2.66 14.74
C LEU A 600 -20.13 3.91 13.94
N ALA A 601 -20.96 4.33 12.98
CA ALA A 601 -20.75 5.54 12.19
C ALA A 601 -20.76 6.84 13.02
N THR A 602 -21.22 6.81 14.27
CA THR A 602 -21.26 7.98 15.15
C THR A 602 -20.03 8.18 16.02
N GLY A 603 -19.11 7.21 16.09
CA GLY A 603 -17.88 7.32 16.89
C GLY A 603 -16.60 7.46 16.07
N THR A 604 -15.47 7.49 16.77
CA THR A 604 -14.15 7.79 16.18
C THR A 604 -13.20 6.60 16.10
N ASP A 605 -13.51 5.50 16.78
CA ASP A 605 -12.63 4.34 16.94
C ASP A 605 -13.48 3.05 16.98
N ARG A 606 -13.57 2.36 15.84
CA ARG A 606 -14.42 1.16 15.69
C ARG A 606 -14.02 0.05 16.66
N GLU A 607 -12.73 -0.16 16.86
CA GLU A 607 -12.21 -1.25 17.71
C GLU A 607 -12.62 -0.99 19.15
N ALA A 608 -12.31 0.19 19.69
CA ALA A 608 -12.70 0.56 21.05
C ALA A 608 -14.22 0.52 21.25
N MET A 609 -15.01 0.89 20.23
CA MET A 609 -16.47 0.85 20.30
C MET A 609 -17.01 -0.59 20.36
N LEU A 610 -16.41 -1.54 19.65
CA LEU A 610 -16.79 -2.95 19.71
C LEU A 610 -16.32 -3.60 21.03
N GLU A 611 -15.15 -3.20 21.55
CA GLU A 611 -14.67 -3.64 22.87
C GLU A 611 -15.60 -3.20 24.00
N ALA A 612 -16.20 -2.01 23.92
CA ALA A 612 -17.15 -1.53 24.92
C ALA A 612 -18.40 -2.44 25.08
N PHE A 613 -18.71 -3.27 24.08
CA PHE A 613 -19.75 -4.30 24.19
C PHE A 613 -19.32 -5.54 25.00
N ILE A 614 -18.01 -5.76 25.16
CA ILE A 614 -17.40 -6.92 25.82
C ILE A 614 -17.02 -6.64 27.28
N ASP A 615 -16.66 -5.40 27.62
CA ASP A 615 -16.11 -4.97 28.93
C ASP A 615 -17.08 -5.08 30.14
N ASP A 616 -17.95 -6.09 30.18
CA ASP A 616 -18.74 -6.48 31.34
C ASP A 616 -18.55 -7.96 31.67
N ASP A 617 -17.53 -8.22 32.49
CA ASP A 617 -17.19 -9.56 33.02
C ASP A 617 -18.31 -10.18 33.89
N GLU A 618 -19.38 -9.43 34.22
CA GLU A 618 -20.50 -9.92 35.05
C GLU A 618 -21.70 -10.46 34.24
N GLY A 619 -21.62 -10.48 32.89
CA GLY A 619 -22.65 -11.07 32.03
C GLY A 619 -24.01 -10.33 32.06
N ARG A 620 -24.01 -9.03 32.41
CA ARG A 620 -25.22 -8.20 32.53
C ARG A 620 -25.53 -7.43 31.24
N LYS A 621 -24.59 -7.36 30.29
CA LYS A 621 -24.73 -6.72 28.96
C LYS A 621 -25.06 -7.69 27.81
N ILE A 622 -26.07 -8.56 28.00
CA ILE A 622 -26.47 -9.54 26.97
C ILE A 622 -27.04 -8.86 25.72
N PHE A 623 -27.99 -7.94 25.91
CA PHE A 623 -28.62 -7.21 24.81
C PHE A 623 -27.92 -5.87 24.60
N VAL A 624 -27.39 -5.65 23.41
CA VAL A 624 -26.70 -4.41 23.04
C VAL A 624 -27.41 -3.72 21.88
N PRO A 625 -27.23 -2.40 21.69
CA PRO A 625 -27.72 -1.71 20.52
C PRO A 625 -27.22 -2.42 19.26
N GLY A 626 -28.14 -2.83 18.39
CA GLY A 626 -27.84 -3.57 17.18
C GLY A 626 -27.85 -5.10 17.32
N GLY A 627 -27.87 -5.71 18.51
CA GLY A 627 -27.79 -7.18 18.60
C GLY A 627 -27.63 -7.79 20.00
N ILE A 628 -27.10 -9.01 20.02
CA ILE A 628 -26.80 -9.80 21.23
C ILE A 628 -25.31 -10.13 21.26
N VAL A 629 -24.71 -10.02 22.45
CA VAL A 629 -23.35 -10.48 22.76
C VAL A 629 -23.43 -11.39 23.99
N VAL A 630 -22.85 -12.58 23.90
CA VAL A 630 -22.85 -13.58 24.98
C VAL A 630 -21.53 -14.33 25.03
N SER A 631 -21.13 -14.76 26.22
CA SER A 631 -20.06 -15.74 26.36
C SER A 631 -20.58 -17.14 26.03
N GLY A 632 -19.77 -17.92 25.31
CA GLY A 632 -20.04 -19.33 25.00
C GLY A 632 -18.75 -20.11 24.80
N ASN A 633 -18.88 -21.36 24.37
CA ASN A 633 -17.75 -22.25 24.18
C ASN A 633 -17.02 -21.97 22.86
N ASP A 634 -15.74 -22.32 22.78
CA ASP A 634 -15.06 -22.31 21.49
C ASP A 634 -15.60 -23.43 20.60
N GLY A 635 -15.83 -23.15 19.31
CA GLY A 635 -16.41 -24.11 18.39
C GLY A 635 -17.24 -23.52 17.26
N GLY A 636 -17.89 -24.39 16.50
CA GLY A 636 -18.75 -24.02 15.37
C GLY A 636 -20.20 -23.84 15.78
N TYR A 637 -20.81 -22.78 15.26
CA TYR A 637 -22.18 -22.37 15.56
C TYR A 637 -23.00 -22.24 14.29
N ASP A 638 -24.18 -22.87 14.26
CA ASP A 638 -25.13 -22.78 13.16
C ASP A 638 -26.27 -21.82 13.49
N ILE A 639 -26.50 -20.87 12.60
CA ILE A 639 -27.65 -19.95 12.64
C ILE A 639 -28.74 -20.55 11.76
N LYS A 640 -29.88 -20.88 12.37
CA LYS A 640 -31.05 -21.40 11.66
C LYS A 640 -32.07 -20.30 11.43
N GLY A 641 -32.61 -20.23 10.22
CA GLY A 641 -33.62 -19.26 9.83
C GLY A 641 -34.96 -19.92 9.50
N ARG A 642 -36.04 -19.20 9.75
CA ARG A 642 -37.40 -19.54 9.31
C ARG A 642 -37.91 -18.45 8.37
N ARG A 643 -38.45 -18.86 7.22
CA ARG A 643 -39.02 -17.95 6.22
C ARG A 643 -40.53 -17.84 6.35
N ASP A 644 -41.09 -16.71 5.94
CA ASP A 644 -42.53 -16.55 5.71
C ASP A 644 -42.94 -17.04 4.31
N ALA A 645 -44.23 -16.94 3.98
CA ALA A 645 -44.77 -17.37 2.69
C ALA A 645 -44.18 -16.59 1.50
N ASP A 646 -43.65 -15.39 1.74
CA ASP A 646 -43.01 -14.54 0.74
C ASP A 646 -41.50 -14.85 0.60
N GLY A 647 -40.99 -15.86 1.33
CA GLY A 647 -39.59 -16.29 1.29
C GLY A 647 -38.64 -15.41 2.11
N SER A 648 -39.16 -14.44 2.87
CA SER A 648 -38.33 -13.57 3.73
C SER A 648 -38.06 -14.24 5.06
N ILE A 649 -36.83 -14.15 5.58
CA ILE A 649 -36.52 -14.65 6.92
C ILE A 649 -37.25 -13.77 7.93
N VAL A 650 -38.08 -14.38 8.77
CA VAL A 650 -38.87 -13.73 9.84
C VAL A 650 -38.47 -14.22 11.23
N GLU A 651 -37.56 -15.20 11.30
CA GLU A 651 -37.04 -15.72 12.56
C GLU A 651 -35.61 -16.25 12.39
N LEU A 652 -34.75 -16.00 13.37
CA LEU A 652 -33.42 -16.61 13.49
C LEU A 652 -33.28 -17.26 14.86
N LYS A 653 -32.60 -18.41 14.90
CA LYS A 653 -32.19 -19.09 16.14
C LYS A 653 -30.74 -19.56 16.05
N LEU A 654 -30.02 -19.43 17.15
CA LEU A 654 -28.63 -19.85 17.31
C LEU A 654 -28.51 -20.56 18.67
N ARG A 655 -28.10 -21.83 18.65
CA ARG A 655 -27.89 -22.62 19.87
C ARG A 655 -26.47 -22.39 20.36
N LEU A 656 -26.32 -22.02 21.64
CA LEU A 656 -25.06 -21.77 22.32
C LEU A 656 -24.53 -23.04 23.00
#